data_AF-A0A813DU48-F1
#
_entry.id   AF-A0A813DU48-F1
#
_cell.length_a   1.000
_cell.length_b   1.000
_cell.length_c   1.000
_cell.angle_alpha   90.00
_cell.angle_beta   90.00
_cell.angle_gamma   90.00
#
_symmetry.space_group_name_H-M   'P 1'
#
loop_
_entity.id
_entity.type
_entity.pdbx_description
1 polymer ?
#
loop_
_entity_poly.entity_id
_entity_poly.type
_entity_poly.pdbx_seq_one_letter_code
_entity_poly.pdbx_strand_id
1 'polypeptide(L)'
;RGPRDMEEPRATALAAATSAESGSLRSEAPLGFPRQGEGPVTEIPCLAGLSLAEVGIKLFGLVQAGRNLPSELQLALSDLWRPSTGSLSFSTREASSTALGEASASLLPIPVEVPEIEAESCLKSQSEWPLKPLTARVHCDDANWFEVAKGLIDYRVCVPLPLSEVFGWHDSKLLSGLFGIQKGEQTSSGIEILRFIMNLIPFNGICSDNIKGDIATLPMFSQWTPLELLVEDVFLLSSEDLKCMFYLFGLDDVWLKFQAFNRVLPEALWPVGATEPHVLASRVLGMGFIGSVGIAQHLHRNMLLANKPQGAGLNACTELRKDRAFPSGTAGVWKVYLDNWDELRVTSRTSARLLEGKPSPENLDIHASYLFNEAPRHPKKALHHAIKGLTQGALLDGEEGSARPKPEKVAKYIAVIVHILRQGFVNLRQLQVGMGGLMYLCQYRRPLMSIFEEVWIFMKRLKRKPIRLTPRVARELLMGVFLVPLARMDFRRPYCHVVTASDASESGGGVTASRGLTPWGVKAALSPTNLITDFQTDCSILGVGCFDGISALQVALEILGAPIAGFISIENKMEAIRVIRANYPSTQHFSDIQSFGEAQIRQLALSFPRVQLVFVGAGPPCQGVSALNAGRLGAVEDPRSSLQSRVAWLRDLFILGFPWAKVHVLEESVASMAAVDRATYSESIGFLPVRICASGVSLCARPRLYWIDWRLNLEDSVSVLDERDAGWQAFTPIELCIPFGDQRDFLSPGWQKVEVNRPFPTFTSSIPKENPGLNPLACSPATLTPSKGVCSSRPRLWEDTRLELCGSLRQVLDRPPLGSLPPNLPGSNEALELALVRNISKSSSSKGSDVKMTSGGTEGPDVWPRKAIPSKLWRWRTICSWRFKHLHGPEHINVLELRAFLTSLRWRLRKKGGIAKRFFHLLDSQVNLGILAKGRTSSRKLSPVLCQISALLLTANMLPICAYVNTHDNPADKPSRRLAKKKWVKSH
;
A
#
# COMPACT_ATOMS: atom_id res chain seq x y z
N ARG A 1 -49.93 40.37 11.65
CA ARG A 1 -51.00 40.83 10.74
C ARG A 1 -51.24 39.71 9.74
N GLY A 2 -52.36 38.98 9.82
CA GLY A 2 -52.84 38.13 8.70
C GLY A 2 -53.89 38.92 7.88
N PRO A 3 -54.82 38.27 7.15
CA PRO A 3 -54.99 36.81 6.96
C PRO A 3 -55.38 36.40 5.50
N ARG A 4 -55.85 35.14 5.31
CA ARG A 4 -56.70 34.61 4.20
C ARG A 4 -56.04 34.33 2.83
N ASP A 5 -56.49 33.38 1.98
CA ASP A 5 -57.38 32.20 2.15
C ASP A 5 -57.34 31.24 0.92
N MET A 6 -57.67 29.96 1.15
CA MET A 6 -58.46 29.03 0.30
C MET A 6 -57.95 28.39 -1.03
N GLU A 7 -58.06 27.05 -1.03
CA GLU A 7 -58.63 26.11 -2.03
C GLU A 7 -57.90 25.55 -3.29
N GLU A 8 -57.99 24.22 -3.37
CA GLU A 8 -57.86 23.28 -4.51
C GLU A 8 -59.10 23.37 -5.44
N PRO A 9 -59.12 22.90 -6.73
CA PRO A 9 -59.18 21.45 -7.01
C PRO A 9 -58.79 20.86 -8.41
N ARG A 10 -58.55 19.54 -8.40
CA ARG A 10 -58.93 18.46 -9.38
C ARG A 10 -58.82 18.60 -10.93
N ALA A 11 -57.92 17.76 -11.47
CA ALA A 11 -58.00 16.82 -12.60
C ALA A 11 -59.22 16.73 -13.58
N THR A 12 -58.91 16.74 -14.89
CA THR A 12 -59.32 15.79 -15.98
C THR A 12 -58.47 16.10 -17.24
N ALA A 13 -57.77 15.16 -17.91
CA ALA A 13 -58.21 14.15 -18.89
C ALA A 13 -58.71 14.69 -20.25
N LEU A 14 -57.93 14.48 -21.34
CA LEU A 14 -58.43 14.05 -22.66
C LEU A 14 -57.30 13.51 -23.57
N ALA A 15 -57.66 12.90 -24.70
CA ALA A 15 -56.79 12.17 -25.63
C ALA A 15 -56.92 12.66 -27.08
N ALA A 16 -56.22 11.97 -28.00
CA ALA A 16 -56.46 11.82 -29.45
C ALA A 16 -55.60 12.65 -30.45
N ALA A 17 -55.62 12.13 -31.69
CA ALA A 17 -54.96 12.53 -32.95
C ALA A 17 -53.43 12.30 -33.05
N THR A 18 -52.77 11.65 -34.04
CA THR A 18 -53.01 10.86 -35.29
C THR A 18 -52.25 11.46 -36.50
N SER A 19 -51.64 10.58 -37.33
CA SER A 19 -50.99 10.85 -38.65
C SER A 19 -49.69 11.69 -38.59
N ALA A 20 -48.62 11.49 -39.37
CA ALA A 20 -48.25 10.49 -40.40
C ALA A 20 -46.68 10.28 -40.33
N GLU A 21 -45.89 9.71 -41.26
CA GLU A 21 -46.13 9.21 -42.62
C GLU A 21 -45.04 8.19 -43.09
N SER A 22 -45.45 7.13 -43.79
CA SER A 22 -44.79 6.35 -44.88
C SER A 22 -43.30 5.90 -44.85
N GLY A 23 -43.07 4.64 -45.28
CA GLY A 23 -41.73 4.09 -45.53
C GLY A 23 -41.69 2.55 -45.63
N SER A 24 -42.33 1.96 -46.65
CA SER A 24 -42.49 0.51 -46.81
C SER A 24 -41.25 -0.24 -47.30
N LEU A 25 -41.11 -1.52 -46.95
CA LEU A 25 -41.03 -2.62 -47.94
C LEU A 25 -41.29 -4.00 -47.28
N ARG A 26 -41.55 -5.02 -48.12
CA ARG A 26 -42.30 -6.26 -47.79
C ARG A 26 -41.43 -7.52 -47.67
N SER A 27 -42.12 -8.60 -47.28
CA SER A 27 -41.92 -10.04 -47.58
C SER A 27 -41.31 -10.88 -46.45
N GLU A 28 -41.72 -12.15 -46.22
CA GLU A 28 -42.91 -12.92 -46.65
C GLU A 28 -43.10 -14.11 -45.69
N ALA A 29 -44.27 -14.74 -45.66
CA ALA A 29 -44.53 -15.95 -44.89
C ALA A 29 -45.41 -16.95 -45.66
N PRO A 30 -45.19 -18.26 -45.47
CA PRO A 30 -46.28 -19.24 -45.41
C PRO A 30 -46.13 -20.18 -44.19
N LEU A 31 -47.14 -20.41 -43.33
CA LEU A 31 -48.43 -21.11 -43.51
C LEU A 31 -48.34 -22.65 -43.59
N GLY A 32 -48.98 -23.34 -42.63
CA GLY A 32 -49.19 -24.80 -42.60
C GLY A 32 -49.82 -25.30 -41.29
N PHE A 33 -51.06 -25.79 -41.32
CA PHE A 33 -51.91 -26.22 -40.18
C PHE A 33 -51.96 -27.79 -40.03
N PRO A 34 -52.90 -28.43 -39.29
CA PRO A 34 -52.97 -28.57 -37.82
C PRO A 34 -53.34 -30.01 -37.33
N ARG A 35 -53.52 -30.18 -36.00
CA ARG A 35 -54.44 -31.11 -35.24
C ARG A 35 -53.74 -31.59 -33.96
N GLN A 36 -54.35 -31.78 -32.79
CA GLN A 36 -55.63 -31.42 -32.16
C GLN A 36 -55.54 -32.05 -30.74
N GLY A 37 -55.82 -31.33 -29.65
CA GLY A 37 -55.82 -31.92 -28.31
C GLY A 37 -55.69 -30.93 -27.16
N GLU A 38 -56.78 -30.78 -26.40
CA GLU A 38 -56.86 -30.29 -25.01
C GLU A 38 -56.51 -28.82 -24.66
N GLY A 39 -57.55 -28.06 -24.27
CA GLY A 39 -57.49 -27.01 -23.23
C GLY A 39 -56.96 -25.62 -23.63
N PRO A 40 -57.74 -24.52 -23.42
CA PRO A 40 -57.20 -23.17 -23.54
C PRO A 40 -56.35 -22.81 -22.32
N VAL A 41 -55.08 -23.21 -22.34
CA VAL A 41 -54.05 -22.54 -21.54
C VAL A 41 -53.95 -21.10 -22.05
N THR A 42 -54.19 -20.13 -21.17
CA THR A 42 -53.89 -18.73 -21.48
C THR A 42 -52.39 -18.53 -21.56
N GLU A 43 -51.82 -18.69 -22.74
CA GLU A 43 -50.45 -18.26 -23.04
C GLU A 43 -50.36 -16.74 -22.84
N ILE A 44 -49.70 -16.33 -21.76
CA ILE A 44 -49.27 -14.94 -21.57
C ILE A 44 -47.92 -14.80 -22.29
N PRO A 45 -47.69 -13.75 -23.10
CA PRO A 45 -46.47 -13.63 -23.91
C PRO A 45 -45.20 -13.77 -23.10
N CYS A 46 -44.30 -14.61 -23.60
CA CYS A 46 -43.01 -14.92 -23.02
C CYS A 46 -42.20 -13.66 -22.67
N LEU A 47 -41.80 -13.53 -21.39
CA LEU A 47 -40.93 -12.46 -20.89
C LEU A 47 -39.46 -12.59 -21.34
N ALA A 48 -39.20 -13.38 -22.39
CA ALA A 48 -37.92 -13.48 -23.09
C ALA A 48 -37.71 -12.22 -23.95
N GLY A 49 -37.32 -11.11 -23.31
CA GLY A 49 -37.06 -9.84 -23.99
C GLY A 49 -36.85 -8.63 -23.09
N LEU A 50 -37.24 -8.68 -21.81
CA LEU A 50 -36.99 -7.56 -20.89
C LEU A 50 -35.50 -7.46 -20.54
N SER A 51 -34.95 -6.27 -20.72
CA SER A 51 -33.60 -5.92 -20.29
C SER A 51 -33.49 -5.89 -18.76
N LEU A 52 -32.26 -6.08 -18.24
CA LEU A 52 -31.93 -5.88 -16.83
C LEU A 52 -32.34 -4.49 -16.30
N ALA A 53 -32.41 -3.49 -17.17
CA ALA A 53 -32.88 -2.15 -16.83
C ALA A 53 -34.39 -2.10 -16.51
N GLU A 54 -35.22 -2.82 -17.26
CA GLU A 54 -36.68 -2.85 -17.05
C GLU A 54 -37.05 -3.65 -15.80
N VAL A 55 -36.33 -4.74 -15.52
CA VAL A 55 -36.42 -5.46 -14.24
C VAL A 55 -36.02 -4.53 -13.08
N GLY A 56 -34.96 -3.73 -13.26
CA GLY A 56 -34.54 -2.71 -12.30
C GLY A 56 -35.58 -1.61 -12.06
N ILE A 57 -36.21 -1.10 -13.11
CA ILE A 57 -37.26 -0.07 -13.03
C ILE A 57 -38.50 -0.61 -12.30
N LYS A 58 -38.95 -1.83 -12.62
CA LYS A 58 -40.09 -2.47 -11.94
C LYS A 58 -39.79 -2.73 -10.46
N LEU A 59 -38.60 -3.22 -10.12
CA LEU A 59 -38.16 -3.40 -8.73
C LEU A 59 -38.07 -2.07 -7.96
N PHE A 60 -37.55 -1.02 -8.59
CA PHE A 60 -37.45 0.30 -7.97
C PHE A 60 -38.83 0.92 -7.69
N GLY A 61 -39.79 0.78 -8.61
CA GLY A 61 -41.17 1.21 -8.40
C GLY A 61 -41.88 0.47 -7.26
N LEU A 62 -41.72 -0.86 -7.19
CA LEU A 62 -42.28 -1.69 -6.11
C LEU A 62 -41.70 -1.31 -4.72
N VAL A 63 -40.39 -1.03 -4.65
CA VAL A 63 -39.72 -0.61 -3.41
C VAL A 63 -40.14 0.80 -2.98
N GLN A 64 -40.43 1.73 -3.91
CA GLN A 64 -41.04 3.02 -3.54
C GLN A 64 -42.49 2.88 -3.05
N ALA A 65 -43.26 1.96 -3.63
CA ALA A 65 -44.67 1.75 -3.28
C ALA A 65 -44.88 0.95 -1.97
N GLY A 66 -43.82 0.35 -1.40
CA GLY A 66 -43.90 -0.40 -0.15
C GLY A 66 -44.73 -1.69 -0.24
N ARG A 67 -44.91 -2.26 -1.45
CA ARG A 67 -45.70 -3.48 -1.70
C ARG A 67 -44.81 -4.71 -1.82
N ASN A 68 -45.36 -5.88 -1.52
CA ASN A 68 -44.70 -7.17 -1.74
C ASN A 68 -44.42 -7.40 -3.25
N LEU A 69 -43.36 -8.15 -3.56
CA LEU A 69 -43.04 -8.55 -4.94
C LEU A 69 -44.16 -9.45 -5.51
N PRO A 70 -44.72 -9.13 -6.70
CA PRO A 70 -45.64 -10.03 -7.41
C PRO A 70 -45.02 -11.41 -7.65
N SER A 71 -45.87 -12.44 -7.65
CA SER A 71 -45.45 -13.84 -7.82
C SER A 71 -44.73 -14.07 -9.15
N GLU A 72 -45.18 -13.43 -10.23
CA GLU A 72 -44.54 -13.53 -11.55
C GLU A 72 -43.09 -13.03 -11.54
N LEU A 73 -42.79 -11.98 -10.75
CA LEU A 73 -41.44 -11.42 -10.67
C LEU A 73 -40.49 -12.28 -9.81
N GLN A 74 -41.04 -13.11 -8.93
CA GLN A 74 -40.27 -14.10 -8.18
C GLN A 74 -39.88 -15.27 -9.08
N LEU A 75 -40.81 -15.72 -9.95
CA LEU A 75 -40.56 -16.73 -10.98
C LEU A 75 -39.56 -16.25 -12.04
N ALA A 76 -39.69 -15.01 -12.54
CA ALA A 76 -38.75 -14.44 -13.49
C ALA A 76 -37.31 -14.36 -12.93
N LEU A 77 -37.15 -14.08 -11.64
CA LEU A 77 -35.83 -14.08 -10.98
C LEU A 77 -35.24 -15.48 -10.77
N SER A 78 -36.05 -16.54 -10.71
CA SER A 78 -35.56 -17.94 -10.74
C SER A 78 -35.25 -18.43 -12.15
N ASP A 79 -36.02 -18.03 -13.17
CA ASP A 79 -35.84 -18.51 -14.53
C ASP A 79 -34.70 -17.81 -15.29
N LEU A 80 -34.40 -16.54 -14.99
CA LEU A 80 -33.24 -15.82 -15.55
C LEU A 80 -31.88 -16.44 -15.15
N TRP A 81 -31.89 -17.39 -14.20
CA TRP A 81 -30.69 -18.01 -13.61
C TRP A 81 -30.79 -19.53 -13.47
N ARG A 82 -31.64 -20.20 -14.26
CA ARG A 82 -31.47 -21.65 -14.45
C ARG A 82 -30.11 -21.89 -15.10
N PRO A 83 -29.30 -22.85 -14.62
CA PRO A 83 -28.14 -23.31 -15.36
C PRO A 83 -28.61 -23.80 -16.73
N SER A 84 -27.90 -23.43 -17.80
CA SER A 84 -28.06 -24.11 -19.08
C SER A 84 -27.71 -25.59 -18.87
N THR A 85 -28.70 -26.46 -18.84
CA THR A 85 -28.52 -27.91 -18.74
C THR A 85 -27.98 -28.46 -20.06
N GLY A 86 -26.71 -28.15 -20.34
CA GLY A 86 -25.92 -28.89 -21.31
C GLY A 86 -25.68 -30.28 -20.76
N SER A 87 -26.31 -31.28 -21.36
CA SER A 87 -26.17 -32.68 -21.00
C SER A 87 -24.75 -33.17 -21.30
N LEU A 88 -23.86 -33.14 -20.30
CA LEU A 88 -22.62 -33.90 -20.34
C LEU A 88 -22.92 -35.36 -19.99
N SER A 89 -23.14 -36.16 -21.02
CA SER A 89 -23.22 -37.61 -20.92
C SER A 89 -21.87 -38.18 -20.51
N PHE A 90 -21.71 -38.53 -19.23
CA PHE A 90 -20.58 -39.33 -18.79
C PHE A 90 -20.82 -40.79 -19.16
N SER A 91 -19.97 -41.33 -20.04
CA SER A 91 -20.02 -42.73 -20.42
C SER A 91 -19.64 -43.61 -19.23
N THR A 92 -20.59 -44.39 -18.73
CA THR A 92 -20.32 -45.51 -17.82
C THR A 92 -19.50 -46.56 -18.56
N ARG A 93 -18.26 -46.79 -18.11
CA ARG A 93 -17.57 -48.05 -18.32
C ARG A 93 -17.44 -48.76 -16.98
N GLU A 94 -17.97 -49.97 -16.94
CA GLU A 94 -17.91 -50.85 -15.78
C GLU A 94 -16.48 -51.34 -15.58
N ALA A 95 -16.07 -51.44 -14.31
CA ALA A 95 -14.99 -52.30 -13.87
C ALA A 95 -15.42 -52.93 -12.54
N SER A 96 -15.38 -54.26 -12.52
CA SER A 96 -15.99 -55.15 -11.52
C SER A 96 -15.38 -55.08 -10.12
N SER A 97 -16.25 -55.17 -9.11
CA SER A 97 -16.09 -55.85 -7.82
C SER A 97 -14.68 -56.26 -7.35
N THR A 98 -14.21 -55.64 -6.27
CA THR A 98 -13.50 -56.30 -5.15
C THR A 98 -13.44 -55.33 -3.94
N ALA A 99 -12.99 -55.83 -2.77
CA ALA A 99 -12.74 -55.07 -1.54
C ALA A 99 -13.97 -54.53 -0.76
N LEU A 100 -14.65 -55.45 -0.07
CA LEU A 100 -15.12 -55.18 1.29
C LEU A 100 -13.89 -54.83 2.17
N GLY A 101 -13.96 -53.70 2.89
CA GLY A 101 -12.99 -53.36 3.94
C GLY A 101 -11.84 -52.44 3.53
N GLU A 102 -12.13 -51.17 3.22
CA GLU A 102 -11.07 -50.14 3.14
C GLU A 102 -11.57 -48.70 3.43
N ALA A 103 -12.18 -48.51 4.62
CA ALA A 103 -12.04 -47.22 5.29
C ALA A 103 -10.63 -47.17 5.87
N SER A 104 -9.64 -46.87 5.03
CA SER A 104 -8.22 -46.88 5.40
C SER A 104 -8.02 -46.12 6.71
N ALA A 105 -7.56 -46.85 7.72
CA ALA A 105 -6.99 -46.29 8.93
C ALA A 105 -5.62 -45.68 8.59
N SER A 106 -5.64 -44.59 7.82
CA SER A 106 -4.54 -43.64 7.83
C SER A 106 -4.53 -43.05 9.23
N LEU A 107 -3.71 -43.63 10.11
CA LEU A 107 -3.27 -43.00 11.35
C LEU A 107 -3.02 -41.53 11.04
N LEU A 108 -3.54 -40.62 11.86
CA LEU A 108 -3.05 -39.25 11.79
C LEU A 108 -1.53 -39.33 12.05
N PRO A 109 -0.72 -38.67 11.20
CA PRO A 109 0.72 -38.82 11.25
C PRO A 109 1.27 -38.39 12.60
N ILE A 110 2.51 -38.78 12.90
CA ILE A 110 3.17 -38.29 14.11
C ILE A 110 3.22 -36.76 13.98
N PRO A 111 2.61 -35.99 14.90
CA PRO A 111 2.49 -34.56 14.71
C PRO A 111 3.88 -33.93 14.63
N VAL A 112 4.14 -33.15 13.58
CA VAL A 112 5.45 -32.50 13.39
C VAL A 112 5.70 -31.57 14.57
N GLU A 113 6.84 -31.75 15.24
CA GLU A 113 7.25 -30.93 16.38
C GLU A 113 7.36 -29.45 15.95
N VAL A 114 6.77 -28.59 16.77
CA VAL A 114 6.83 -27.14 16.60
C VAL A 114 8.09 -26.66 17.34
N PRO A 115 8.86 -25.68 16.80
CA PRO A 115 10.00 -25.14 17.53
C PRO A 115 9.61 -24.69 18.94
N GLU A 116 10.48 -24.90 19.93
CA GLU A 116 10.22 -24.55 21.34
C GLU A 116 9.74 -23.10 21.48
N ILE A 117 8.45 -22.92 21.71
CA ILE A 117 7.84 -21.65 22.09
C ILE A 117 7.51 -21.76 23.58
N GLU A 118 8.13 -20.94 24.41
CA GLU A 118 7.77 -20.82 25.83
C GLU A 118 6.27 -20.53 25.96
N ALA A 119 5.48 -21.53 26.36
CA ALA A 119 4.02 -21.44 26.34
C ALA A 119 3.47 -20.29 27.18
N GLU A 120 4.18 -19.91 28.25
CA GLU A 120 3.79 -18.82 29.16
C GLU A 120 4.09 -17.43 28.57
N SER A 121 5.05 -17.30 27.66
CA SER A 121 5.38 -16.03 26.97
C SER A 121 4.21 -15.49 26.12
N CYS A 122 3.27 -16.37 25.76
CA CYS A 122 2.08 -15.98 25.01
C CYS A 122 0.97 -15.39 25.89
N LEU A 123 1.06 -15.47 27.22
CA LEU A 123 0.03 -14.96 28.13
C LEU A 123 0.10 -13.42 28.28
N LYS A 124 -1.05 -12.79 28.55
CA LYS A 124 -1.12 -11.41 29.04
C LYS A 124 -0.66 -11.35 30.49
N SER A 125 -0.32 -10.16 30.97
CA SER A 125 -0.13 -9.94 32.40
C SER A 125 -1.42 -10.23 33.19
N GLN A 126 -1.32 -10.76 34.41
CA GLN A 126 -2.49 -11.20 35.19
C GLN A 126 -3.52 -10.09 35.45
N SER A 127 -3.09 -8.83 35.49
CA SER A 127 -3.95 -7.64 35.63
C SER A 127 -4.83 -7.36 34.40
N GLU A 128 -4.49 -7.93 33.24
CA GLU A 128 -5.27 -7.83 31.99
C GLU A 128 -6.22 -9.01 31.78
N TRP A 129 -6.20 -10.00 32.67
CA TRP A 129 -7.08 -11.16 32.55
C TRP A 129 -8.54 -10.77 32.87
N PRO A 130 -9.55 -11.34 32.18
CA PRO A 130 -10.94 -11.11 32.53
C PRO A 130 -11.24 -11.49 33.99
N LEU A 131 -11.79 -10.55 34.77
CA LEU A 131 -12.14 -10.69 36.19
C LEU A 131 -13.04 -11.89 36.53
N LYS A 132 -13.74 -12.43 35.53
CA LYS A 132 -14.47 -13.69 35.64
C LYS A 132 -13.96 -14.64 34.58
N PRO A 133 -13.55 -15.87 34.94
CA PRO A 133 -13.18 -16.90 33.98
C PRO A 133 -14.23 -17.06 32.89
N LEU A 134 -13.79 -16.98 31.64
CA LEU A 134 -14.66 -17.25 30.49
C LEU A 134 -14.94 -18.75 30.44
N THR A 135 -16.18 -19.13 30.13
CA THR A 135 -16.57 -20.54 30.05
C THR A 135 -16.96 -20.92 28.62
N ALA A 136 -16.60 -22.15 28.26
CA ALA A 136 -17.07 -22.81 27.04
C ALA A 136 -17.57 -24.21 27.41
N ARG A 137 -18.49 -24.77 26.60
CA ARG A 137 -19.10 -26.08 26.84
C ARG A 137 -18.61 -27.11 25.82
N VAL A 138 -18.55 -28.36 26.27
CA VAL A 138 -18.49 -29.53 25.41
C VAL A 138 -19.92 -29.83 24.92
N HIS A 139 -20.16 -29.71 23.62
CA HIS A 139 -21.42 -30.05 22.98
C HIS A 139 -21.31 -31.44 22.35
N CYS A 140 -21.50 -32.45 23.19
CA CYS A 140 -21.68 -33.85 22.83
C CYS A 140 -22.67 -34.42 23.86
N ASP A 141 -23.64 -35.21 23.42
CA ASP A 141 -24.56 -35.91 24.32
C ASP A 141 -23.81 -36.97 25.16
N ASP A 142 -24.43 -37.44 26.24
CA ASP A 142 -23.79 -38.38 27.18
C ASP A 142 -23.59 -39.77 26.55
N ALA A 143 -24.54 -40.22 25.70
CA ALA A 143 -24.46 -41.52 25.02
C ALA A 143 -23.24 -41.66 24.10
N ASN A 144 -22.86 -40.58 23.39
CA ASN A 144 -21.73 -40.59 22.46
C ASN A 144 -20.40 -40.12 23.08
N TRP A 145 -20.38 -39.65 24.33
CA TRP A 145 -19.18 -39.03 24.91
C TRP A 145 -17.99 -39.98 25.00
N PHE A 146 -18.23 -41.23 25.38
CA PHE A 146 -17.19 -42.25 25.48
C PHE A 146 -16.52 -42.49 24.13
N GLU A 147 -17.28 -42.77 23.07
CA GLU A 147 -16.75 -43.03 21.73
C GLU A 147 -16.04 -41.80 21.13
N VAL A 148 -16.59 -40.60 21.33
CA VAL A 148 -15.94 -39.36 20.87
C VAL A 148 -14.63 -39.11 21.60
N ALA A 149 -14.59 -39.29 22.92
CA ALA A 149 -13.38 -39.10 23.71
C ALA A 149 -12.32 -40.16 23.40
N LYS A 150 -12.73 -41.44 23.33
CA LYS A 150 -11.87 -42.56 22.94
C LYS A 150 -11.27 -42.33 21.55
N GLY A 151 -12.10 -41.99 20.57
CA GLY A 151 -11.64 -41.69 19.20
C GLY A 151 -10.61 -40.55 19.16
N LEU A 152 -10.83 -39.45 19.89
CA LEU A 152 -9.87 -38.34 19.95
C LEU A 152 -8.51 -38.73 20.57
N ILE A 153 -8.50 -39.70 21.49
CA ILE A 153 -7.29 -40.27 22.09
C ILE A 153 -6.62 -41.26 21.12
N ASP A 154 -7.37 -42.19 20.54
CA ASP A 154 -6.88 -43.18 19.57
C ASP A 154 -6.24 -42.50 18.34
N TYR A 155 -6.86 -41.42 17.85
CA TYR A 155 -6.33 -40.58 16.76
C TYR A 155 -5.24 -39.59 17.20
N ARG A 156 -4.80 -39.61 18.48
CA ARG A 156 -3.75 -38.76 19.06
C ARG A 156 -4.00 -37.25 18.95
N VAL A 157 -5.24 -36.83 18.73
CA VAL A 157 -5.66 -35.42 18.68
C VAL A 157 -5.70 -34.82 20.09
N CYS A 158 -6.13 -35.62 21.05
CA CYS A 158 -6.20 -35.27 22.46
C CYS A 158 -5.52 -36.34 23.32
N VAL A 159 -5.20 -35.97 24.56
CA VAL A 159 -4.72 -36.88 25.61
C VAL A 159 -5.53 -36.68 26.90
N PRO A 160 -5.62 -37.69 27.78
CA PRO A 160 -6.06 -37.50 29.16
C PRO A 160 -5.07 -36.59 29.90
N LEU A 161 -5.57 -35.61 30.63
CA LEU A 161 -4.80 -34.73 31.52
C LEU A 161 -5.45 -34.74 32.92
N PRO A 162 -4.70 -34.92 34.02
CA PRO A 162 -5.24 -34.82 35.37
C PRO A 162 -5.85 -33.44 35.62
N LEU A 163 -6.98 -33.36 36.34
CA LEU A 163 -7.65 -32.08 36.61
C LEU A 163 -6.78 -31.15 37.48
N SER A 164 -5.91 -31.71 38.34
CA SER A 164 -4.89 -30.97 39.09
C SER A 164 -3.93 -30.17 38.21
N GLU A 165 -3.49 -30.72 37.07
CA GLU A 165 -2.50 -30.12 36.15
C GLU A 165 -3.08 -29.01 35.24
N VAL A 166 -4.41 -28.94 35.08
CA VAL A 166 -5.06 -27.89 34.29
C VAL A 166 -4.69 -26.51 34.84
N PHE A 167 -4.37 -25.56 33.96
CA PHE A 167 -3.90 -24.23 34.33
C PHE A 167 -4.92 -23.47 35.21
N GLY A 168 -4.41 -22.80 36.25
CA GLY A 168 -5.22 -22.01 37.19
C GLY A 168 -5.55 -20.61 36.67
N TRP A 169 -6.82 -20.21 36.77
CA TRP A 169 -7.31 -18.87 36.50
C TRP A 169 -8.07 -18.37 37.73
N HIS A 170 -7.36 -17.62 38.59
CA HIS A 170 -7.82 -17.29 39.95
C HIS A 170 -8.24 -18.58 40.68
N ASP A 171 -9.41 -18.61 41.32
CA ASP A 171 -9.96 -19.76 42.05
C ASP A 171 -10.65 -20.80 41.13
N SER A 172 -10.28 -20.88 39.85
CA SER A 172 -10.93 -21.74 38.84
C SER A 172 -9.92 -22.36 37.88
N LYS A 173 -10.33 -23.41 37.17
CA LYS A 173 -9.51 -24.05 36.13
C LYS A 173 -9.82 -23.48 34.74
N LEU A 174 -8.79 -23.32 33.91
CA LEU A 174 -8.93 -22.91 32.51
C LEU A 174 -9.47 -24.08 31.67
N LEU A 175 -10.78 -24.09 31.40
CA LEU A 175 -11.45 -25.17 30.67
C LEU A 175 -12.20 -24.66 29.44
N SER A 176 -11.79 -25.15 28.28
CA SER A 176 -12.33 -24.80 26.95
C SER A 176 -13.48 -25.72 26.51
N GLY A 177 -14.13 -25.44 25.37
CA GLY A 177 -15.22 -26.27 24.84
C GLY A 177 -14.83 -27.04 23.58
N LEU A 178 -15.67 -27.98 23.16
CA LEU A 178 -15.58 -28.64 21.86
C LEU A 178 -16.98 -28.87 21.28
N PHE A 179 -17.12 -28.90 19.95
CA PHE A 179 -18.39 -29.19 19.28
C PHE A 179 -18.18 -29.62 17.82
N GLY A 180 -19.18 -30.29 17.24
CA GLY A 180 -19.22 -30.61 15.80
C GLY A 180 -20.04 -29.59 14.99
N ILE A 181 -19.65 -29.34 13.74
CA ILE A 181 -20.45 -28.61 12.75
C ILE A 181 -20.66 -29.50 11.52
N GLN A 182 -21.91 -29.64 11.07
CA GLN A 182 -22.28 -30.34 9.85
C GLN A 182 -21.51 -29.81 8.63
N LYS A 183 -20.84 -30.71 7.90
CA LYS A 183 -20.10 -30.37 6.67
C LYS A 183 -20.91 -30.61 5.38
N GLY A 184 -22.03 -31.33 5.48
CA GLY A 184 -22.80 -31.80 4.31
C GLY A 184 -22.11 -32.94 3.55
N GLU A 185 -21.20 -33.65 4.21
CA GLU A 185 -20.58 -34.89 3.72
C GLU A 185 -21.10 -36.06 4.57
N GLN A 186 -21.27 -37.23 3.97
CA GLN A 186 -21.70 -38.45 4.64
C GLN A 186 -20.71 -39.59 4.36
N THR A 187 -20.62 -40.54 5.28
CA THR A 187 -19.93 -41.82 5.07
C THR A 187 -20.68 -42.67 4.03
N SER A 188 -20.06 -43.75 3.54
CA SER A 188 -20.73 -44.76 2.73
C SER A 188 -21.94 -45.41 3.43
N SER A 189 -21.95 -45.42 4.77
CA SER A 189 -23.07 -45.84 5.61
C SER A 189 -24.12 -44.75 5.88
N GLY A 190 -24.02 -43.58 5.24
CA GLY A 190 -24.98 -42.47 5.37
C GLY A 190 -24.83 -41.63 6.66
N ILE A 191 -23.84 -41.92 7.50
CA ILE A 191 -23.58 -41.18 8.74
C ILE A 191 -23.00 -39.81 8.38
N GLU A 192 -23.56 -38.75 8.95
CA GLU A 192 -23.12 -37.38 8.67
C GLU A 192 -21.73 -37.08 9.28
N ILE A 193 -20.83 -36.57 8.45
CA ILE A 193 -19.48 -36.20 8.85
C ILE A 193 -19.48 -34.78 9.42
N LEU A 194 -19.20 -34.68 10.71
CA LEU A 194 -19.05 -33.42 11.43
C LEU A 194 -17.60 -32.91 11.35
N ARG A 195 -17.44 -31.61 11.14
CA ARG A 195 -16.18 -30.90 11.39
C ARG A 195 -16.05 -30.64 12.88
N PHE A 196 -15.03 -31.24 13.50
CA PHE A 196 -14.62 -30.95 14.88
C PHE A 196 -14.20 -29.48 15.03
N ILE A 197 -14.60 -28.85 16.14
CA ILE A 197 -14.24 -27.47 16.51
C ILE A 197 -13.80 -27.44 17.97
N MET A 198 -12.65 -26.84 18.24
CA MET A 198 -12.18 -26.53 19.60
C MET A 198 -12.57 -25.09 19.93
N ASN A 199 -13.40 -24.91 20.96
CA ASN A 199 -13.84 -23.60 21.43
C ASN A 199 -12.90 -23.06 22.52
N LEU A 200 -11.77 -22.53 22.07
CA LEU A 200 -10.69 -22.00 22.91
C LEU A 200 -10.90 -20.52 23.32
N ILE A 201 -12.16 -20.03 23.34
CA ILE A 201 -12.50 -18.69 23.83
C ILE A 201 -11.93 -18.41 25.24
N PRO A 202 -11.95 -19.36 26.20
CA PRO A 202 -11.33 -19.14 27.51
C PRO A 202 -9.83 -18.88 27.41
N PHE A 203 -9.07 -19.74 26.72
CA PHE A 203 -7.63 -19.59 26.58
C PHE A 203 -7.26 -18.29 25.83
N ASN A 204 -7.94 -17.99 24.72
CA ASN A 204 -7.79 -16.73 23.99
C ASN A 204 -8.08 -15.48 24.85
N GLY A 205 -8.87 -15.61 25.92
CA GLY A 205 -9.12 -14.53 26.89
C GLY A 205 -7.86 -14.07 27.61
N ILE A 206 -6.97 -15.00 27.96
CA ILE A 206 -5.72 -14.74 28.67
C ILE A 206 -4.48 -14.66 27.75
N CYS A 207 -4.56 -15.11 26.49
CA CYS A 207 -3.46 -14.95 25.53
C CYS A 207 -3.30 -13.51 25.04
N SER A 208 -2.06 -13.09 24.83
CA SER A 208 -1.65 -11.90 24.09
C SER A 208 -1.62 -12.19 22.58
N ASP A 209 -1.67 -11.14 21.75
CA ASP A 209 -1.55 -11.26 20.29
C ASP A 209 -0.11 -11.51 19.81
N ASN A 210 0.81 -11.96 20.67
CA ASN A 210 2.26 -11.91 20.41
C ASN A 210 2.75 -12.93 19.36
N ILE A 211 2.09 -14.10 19.23
CA ILE A 211 2.46 -15.11 18.23
C ILE A 211 1.96 -14.68 16.84
N LYS A 212 2.76 -13.88 16.13
CA LYS A 212 2.45 -13.41 14.78
C LYS A 212 2.73 -14.44 13.69
N GLY A 213 3.79 -15.24 13.84
CA GLY A 213 4.31 -16.13 12.78
C GLY A 213 4.38 -15.40 11.42
N ASP A 214 4.00 -16.11 10.36
CA ASP A 214 4.06 -15.58 8.99
C ASP A 214 2.76 -14.85 8.55
N ILE A 215 1.90 -14.38 9.49
CA ILE A 215 0.67 -13.64 9.16
C ILE A 215 0.93 -12.42 8.28
N ALA A 216 2.09 -11.78 8.40
CA ALA A 216 2.48 -10.65 7.56
C ALA A 216 2.58 -11.02 6.06
N THR A 217 2.90 -12.28 5.75
CA THR A 217 3.04 -12.80 4.37
C THR A 217 1.70 -13.08 3.69
N LEU A 218 0.62 -13.35 4.45
CA LEU A 218 -0.64 -13.89 3.94
C LEU A 218 -1.18 -13.11 2.72
N PRO A 219 -1.22 -13.73 1.53
CA PRO A 219 -1.53 -13.03 0.29
C PRO A 219 -3.01 -12.68 0.17
N MET A 220 -3.29 -11.49 -0.37
CA MET A 220 -4.63 -11.05 -0.73
C MET A 220 -4.88 -11.26 -2.22
N PHE A 221 -6.07 -11.72 -2.61
CA PHE A 221 -6.37 -12.00 -4.04
C PHE A 221 -6.20 -10.77 -4.95
N SER A 222 -6.40 -9.54 -4.44
CA SER A 222 -6.12 -8.32 -5.21
C SER A 222 -4.63 -8.08 -5.52
N GLN A 223 -3.70 -8.88 -4.99
CA GLN A 223 -2.29 -8.85 -5.38
C GLN A 223 -2.01 -9.49 -6.74
N TRP A 224 -2.95 -10.24 -7.32
CA TRP A 224 -2.86 -10.68 -8.71
C TRP A 224 -3.09 -9.55 -9.73
N THR A 225 -3.42 -8.34 -9.29
CA THR A 225 -3.72 -7.21 -10.19
C THR A 225 -2.58 -6.82 -11.16
N PRO A 226 -1.28 -6.91 -10.80
CA PRO A 226 -0.18 -6.62 -11.73
C PRO A 226 -0.06 -7.59 -12.90
N LEU A 227 -0.59 -8.82 -12.77
CA LEU A 227 -0.55 -9.87 -13.79
C LEU A 227 -1.21 -9.40 -15.09
N GLU A 228 -0.44 -9.33 -16.16
CA GLU A 228 -0.89 -8.99 -17.50
C GLU A 228 -0.77 -10.22 -18.41
N LEU A 229 -1.85 -10.54 -19.12
CA LEU A 229 -1.84 -11.54 -20.19
C LEU A 229 -1.89 -10.81 -21.54
N LEU A 230 -0.93 -11.10 -22.41
CA LEU A 230 -0.97 -10.73 -23.83
C LEU A 230 -1.98 -11.60 -24.59
N VAL A 231 -2.22 -11.31 -25.87
CA VAL A 231 -3.32 -11.92 -26.65
C VAL A 231 -3.21 -13.45 -26.74
N GLU A 232 -1.99 -13.96 -26.93
CA GLU A 232 -1.68 -15.40 -27.02
C GLU A 232 -1.33 -16.06 -25.69
N ASP A 233 -1.28 -15.28 -24.60
CA ASP A 233 -1.01 -15.80 -23.27
C ASP A 233 -2.27 -16.45 -22.69
N VAL A 234 -2.06 -17.57 -22.01
CA VAL A 234 -3.01 -18.28 -21.13
C VAL A 234 -2.26 -18.53 -19.82
N PHE A 235 -2.94 -18.42 -18.68
CA PHE A 235 -2.37 -18.96 -17.43
C PHE A 235 -2.93 -20.36 -17.15
N LEU A 236 -2.08 -21.18 -16.55
CA LEU A 236 -2.43 -22.48 -15.98
C LEU A 236 -2.45 -22.35 -14.45
N LEU A 237 -3.44 -22.97 -13.80
CA LEU A 237 -3.57 -23.03 -12.35
C LEU A 237 -3.21 -24.42 -11.84
N SER A 238 -2.19 -24.51 -10.99
CA SER A 238 -1.98 -25.66 -10.11
C SER A 238 -2.38 -25.31 -8.68
N SER A 239 -2.87 -26.27 -7.91
CA SER A 239 -3.33 -26.07 -6.53
C SER A 239 -3.23 -27.37 -5.73
N GLU A 240 -2.81 -27.26 -4.47
CA GLU A 240 -2.79 -28.35 -3.49
C GLU A 240 -3.49 -27.88 -2.19
N ASP A 241 -4.04 -28.83 -1.44
CA ASP A 241 -4.84 -28.59 -0.25
C ASP A 241 -4.54 -29.65 0.81
N LEU A 242 -4.09 -29.24 1.99
CA LEU A 242 -3.77 -30.11 3.11
C LEU A 242 -5.03 -30.45 3.92
N LYS A 243 -5.29 -31.75 4.14
CA LYS A 243 -6.39 -32.21 4.98
C LYS A 243 -6.11 -31.84 6.43
N CYS A 244 -7.13 -31.31 7.10
CA CYS A 244 -7.13 -31.11 8.56
C CYS A 244 -5.94 -30.31 9.10
N MET A 245 -5.39 -29.39 8.31
CA MET A 245 -4.12 -28.67 8.52
C MET A 245 -3.73 -28.34 9.97
N PHE A 246 -4.63 -27.78 10.77
CA PHE A 246 -4.34 -27.44 12.17
C PHE A 246 -4.02 -28.69 13.04
N TYR A 247 -4.66 -29.82 12.78
CA TYR A 247 -4.45 -31.07 13.52
C TYR A 247 -3.21 -31.86 13.07
N LEU A 248 -2.45 -31.36 12.08
CA LEU A 248 -1.20 -31.99 11.64
C LEU A 248 0.01 -31.61 12.50
N PHE A 249 -0.09 -30.51 13.26
CA PHE A 249 1.01 -29.96 14.04
C PHE A 249 0.85 -30.28 15.52
N GLY A 250 1.91 -30.81 16.11
CA GLY A 250 1.95 -31.13 17.53
C GLY A 250 2.04 -29.88 18.39
N LEU A 251 1.71 -30.03 19.66
CA LEU A 251 2.11 -29.11 20.71
C LEU A 251 2.84 -29.92 21.78
N ASP A 252 3.94 -29.38 22.27
CA ASP A 252 4.71 -29.96 23.36
C ASP A 252 3.85 -30.06 24.63
N ASP A 253 4.20 -30.99 25.53
CA ASP A 253 3.38 -31.30 26.71
C ASP A 253 3.16 -30.08 27.63
N VAL A 254 4.06 -29.10 27.61
CA VAL A 254 3.92 -27.80 28.31
C VAL A 254 2.68 -26.99 27.92
N TRP A 255 2.09 -27.25 26.73
CA TRP A 255 0.88 -26.60 26.26
C TRP A 255 -0.42 -27.26 26.75
N LEU A 256 -0.38 -28.53 27.18
CA LEU A 256 -1.59 -29.31 27.51
C LEU A 256 -2.43 -28.64 28.60
N LYS A 257 -1.76 -28.07 29.63
CA LYS A 257 -2.40 -27.35 30.74
C LYS A 257 -3.30 -26.19 30.31
N PHE A 258 -3.08 -25.63 29.11
CA PHE A 258 -3.88 -24.56 28.52
C PHE A 258 -4.99 -25.04 27.56
N GLN A 259 -4.88 -26.29 27.07
CA GLN A 259 -5.71 -26.86 26.01
C GLN A 259 -6.78 -27.83 26.53
N ALA A 260 -7.05 -27.83 27.84
CA ALA A 260 -8.01 -28.71 28.50
C ALA A 260 -9.47 -28.35 28.17
N PHE A 261 -10.34 -29.37 28.10
CA PHE A 261 -11.76 -29.25 27.77
C PHE A 261 -12.68 -29.48 28.98
N ASN A 262 -13.78 -28.74 29.01
CA ASN A 262 -14.74 -28.65 30.11
C ASN A 262 -15.70 -29.84 30.20
N ARG A 263 -15.16 -31.06 30.29
CA ARG A 263 -15.90 -32.30 30.60
C ARG A 263 -14.94 -33.39 31.06
N VAL A 264 -15.28 -34.04 32.17
CA VAL A 264 -14.53 -35.16 32.74
C VAL A 264 -14.61 -36.37 31.81
N LEU A 265 -13.50 -37.11 31.71
CA LEU A 265 -13.42 -38.39 31.00
C LEU A 265 -14.11 -39.50 31.79
N PRO A 266 -14.83 -40.43 31.13
CA PRO A 266 -15.24 -41.69 31.75
C PRO A 266 -14.03 -42.43 32.33
N GLU A 267 -14.19 -43.06 33.51
CA GLU A 267 -13.10 -43.75 34.23
C GLU A 267 -12.39 -44.81 33.38
N ALA A 268 -13.11 -45.50 32.50
CA ALA A 268 -12.55 -46.47 31.57
C ALA A 268 -11.63 -45.88 30.48
N LEU A 269 -11.50 -44.56 30.39
CA LEU A 269 -10.54 -43.84 29.53
C LEU A 269 -9.42 -43.14 30.33
N TRP A 270 -9.33 -43.36 31.64
CA TRP A 270 -8.24 -42.81 32.45
C TRP A 270 -6.95 -43.63 32.25
N PRO A 271 -5.77 -43.01 32.40
CA PRO A 271 -4.50 -43.74 32.43
C PRO A 271 -4.47 -44.81 33.53
N VAL A 272 -3.78 -45.93 33.27
CA VAL A 272 -3.66 -47.02 34.25
C VAL A 272 -2.98 -46.51 35.51
N GLY A 273 -3.64 -46.65 36.66
CA GLY A 273 -3.16 -46.15 37.96
C GLY A 273 -3.58 -44.71 38.30
N ALA A 274 -4.41 -44.05 37.48
CA ALA A 274 -4.98 -42.75 37.79
C ALA A 274 -5.83 -42.76 39.08
N THR A 275 -5.60 -41.78 39.95
CA THR A 275 -6.28 -41.62 41.25
C THR A 275 -7.20 -40.39 41.31
N GLU A 276 -7.22 -39.54 40.28
CA GLU A 276 -8.02 -38.33 40.21
C GLU A 276 -8.78 -38.20 38.86
N PRO A 277 -9.86 -37.38 38.81
CA PRO A 277 -10.58 -37.14 37.57
C PRO A 277 -9.70 -36.55 36.46
N HIS A 278 -9.76 -37.13 35.26
CA HIS A 278 -9.07 -36.62 34.09
C HIS A 278 -10.01 -35.88 33.14
N VAL A 279 -9.47 -34.94 32.36
CA VAL A 279 -10.16 -34.25 31.25
C VAL A 279 -9.40 -34.48 29.94
N LEU A 280 -10.03 -34.27 28.80
CA LEU A 280 -9.29 -34.21 27.52
C LEU A 280 -8.52 -32.89 27.44
N ALA A 281 -7.27 -32.95 26.98
CA ALA A 281 -6.50 -31.80 26.51
C ALA A 281 -6.05 -32.00 25.06
N SER A 282 -6.07 -30.95 24.23
CA SER A 282 -5.57 -31.03 22.84
C SER A 282 -4.05 -31.11 22.81
N ARG A 283 -3.50 -32.17 22.20
CA ARG A 283 -2.06 -32.32 21.90
C ARG A 283 -1.68 -31.73 20.53
N VAL A 284 -2.67 -31.29 19.75
CA VAL A 284 -2.45 -30.67 18.43
C VAL A 284 -2.86 -29.20 18.42
N LEU A 285 -2.36 -28.45 17.44
CA LEU A 285 -2.66 -27.04 17.27
C LEU A 285 -4.16 -26.81 17.01
N GLY A 286 -4.85 -26.19 17.98
CA GLY A 286 -6.31 -26.06 17.93
C GLY A 286 -6.81 -25.03 16.93
N MET A 287 -7.79 -25.41 16.08
CA MET A 287 -8.43 -24.53 15.08
C MET A 287 -9.20 -23.32 15.68
N GLY A 288 -9.24 -23.17 17.02
CA GLY A 288 -9.81 -22.03 17.73
C GLY A 288 -8.80 -21.12 18.45
N PHE A 289 -7.50 -21.46 18.48
CA PHE A 289 -6.49 -20.68 19.22
C PHE A 289 -6.00 -19.48 18.40
N ILE A 290 -5.82 -18.35 19.07
CA ILE A 290 -5.47 -17.06 18.43
C ILE A 290 -4.12 -17.09 17.70
N GLY A 291 -3.15 -17.88 18.18
CA GLY A 291 -1.85 -18.07 17.53
C GLY A 291 -1.86 -19.05 16.34
N SER A 292 -2.88 -19.92 16.20
CA SER A 292 -2.86 -21.04 15.25
C SER A 292 -2.71 -20.62 13.79
N VAL A 293 -3.30 -19.48 13.41
CA VAL A 293 -3.18 -18.93 12.05
C VAL A 293 -1.73 -18.57 11.71
N GLY A 294 -0.98 -18.03 12.67
CA GLY A 294 0.42 -17.64 12.48
C GLY A 294 1.38 -18.83 12.48
N ILE A 295 1.16 -19.78 13.40
CA ILE A 295 1.94 -21.01 13.48
C ILE A 295 1.73 -21.86 12.22
N ALA A 296 0.48 -22.17 11.84
CA ALA A 296 0.19 -23.01 10.68
C ALA A 296 0.66 -22.39 9.35
N GLN A 297 0.55 -21.07 9.19
CA GLN A 297 1.09 -20.37 8.01
C GLN A 297 2.61 -20.45 7.95
N HIS A 298 3.31 -20.29 9.09
CA HIS A 298 4.77 -20.36 9.17
C HIS A 298 5.27 -21.77 8.85
N LEU A 299 4.70 -22.79 9.50
CA LEU A 299 5.08 -24.19 9.29
C LEU A 299 4.86 -24.63 7.83
N HIS A 300 3.70 -24.37 7.24
CA HIS A 300 3.46 -24.71 5.84
C HIS A 300 4.46 -24.03 4.90
N ARG A 301 4.67 -22.73 5.11
CA ARG A 301 5.58 -21.94 4.29
C ARG A 301 7.02 -22.45 4.40
N ASN A 302 7.46 -22.91 5.57
CA ASN A 302 8.75 -23.55 5.75
C ASN A 302 8.83 -24.92 5.04
N MET A 303 7.80 -25.77 5.10
CA MET A 303 7.76 -27.04 4.34
C MET A 303 7.90 -26.84 2.82
N LEU A 304 7.43 -25.70 2.31
CA LEU A 304 7.56 -25.34 0.90
C LEU A 304 8.95 -24.77 0.55
N LEU A 305 9.57 -24.02 1.47
CA LEU A 305 10.82 -23.30 1.22
C LEU A 305 12.10 -24.04 1.65
N ALA A 306 12.01 -24.95 2.62
CA ALA A 306 13.16 -25.69 3.13
C ALA A 306 13.77 -26.58 2.04
N ASN A 307 15.06 -26.86 2.16
CA ASN A 307 15.80 -27.66 1.18
C ASN A 307 15.29 -29.10 1.15
N LYS A 308 15.36 -29.72 -0.04
CA LYS A 308 15.06 -31.14 -0.23
C LYS A 308 16.06 -32.00 0.58
N PRO A 309 15.64 -33.13 1.18
CA PRO A 309 14.31 -33.73 1.09
C PRO A 309 13.29 -33.20 2.11
N GLN A 310 13.73 -32.41 3.11
CA GLN A 310 12.88 -31.96 4.23
C GLN A 310 11.78 -30.99 3.79
N GLY A 311 12.06 -30.15 2.79
CA GLY A 311 11.07 -29.29 2.15
C GLY A 311 11.09 -29.40 0.63
N ALA A 312 10.19 -28.67 -0.03
CA ALA A 312 10.05 -28.69 -1.49
C ALA A 312 11.14 -27.89 -2.22
N GLY A 313 11.91 -27.05 -1.51
CA GLY A 313 12.96 -26.20 -2.10
C GLY A 313 12.42 -25.16 -3.08
N LEU A 314 11.18 -24.69 -2.92
CA LEU A 314 10.58 -23.72 -3.83
C LEU A 314 11.34 -22.40 -3.82
N ASN A 315 11.46 -21.78 -4.99
CA ASN A 315 12.15 -20.51 -5.13
C ASN A 315 11.42 -19.39 -4.35
N ALA A 316 12.05 -18.95 -3.25
CA ALA A 316 11.53 -17.90 -2.39
C ALA A 316 11.30 -16.55 -3.11
N CYS A 317 11.87 -16.32 -4.30
CA CYS A 317 11.65 -15.11 -5.10
C CYS A 317 10.38 -15.15 -5.97
N THR A 318 9.78 -16.32 -6.22
CA THR A 318 8.58 -16.49 -7.05
C THR A 318 7.26 -16.55 -6.26
N GLU A 319 7.35 -16.54 -4.93
CA GLU A 319 6.21 -16.48 -4.00
C GLU A 319 5.44 -15.13 -4.04
N LEU A 320 4.12 -15.15 -4.00
CA LEU A 320 3.27 -13.96 -3.83
C LEU A 320 2.95 -13.76 -2.35
N ARG A 321 3.48 -12.69 -1.75
CA ARG A 321 3.24 -12.33 -0.34
C ARG A 321 2.75 -10.90 -0.17
N LYS A 322 2.04 -10.61 0.93
CA LYS A 322 1.49 -9.29 1.28
C LYS A 322 2.56 -8.24 1.64
N ASP A 323 3.73 -8.67 2.09
CA ASP A 323 4.83 -7.85 2.60
C ASP A 323 5.91 -7.48 1.56
N ARG A 324 5.75 -7.91 0.30
CA ARG A 324 6.69 -7.58 -0.79
C ARG A 324 6.00 -7.22 -2.11
N ALA A 325 6.80 -6.71 -3.04
CA ALA A 325 6.39 -6.52 -4.43
C ALA A 325 6.03 -7.85 -5.12
N PHE A 326 5.19 -7.77 -6.15
CA PHE A 326 4.84 -8.88 -7.03
C PHE A 326 6.11 -9.48 -7.68
N PRO A 327 6.25 -10.83 -7.71
CA PRO A 327 7.42 -11.48 -8.30
C PRO A 327 7.77 -11.06 -9.73
N SER A 328 9.07 -11.06 -10.03
CA SER A 328 9.58 -10.85 -11.39
C SER A 328 10.18 -12.15 -11.92
N GLY A 329 9.73 -12.59 -13.09
CA GLY A 329 10.22 -13.80 -13.75
C GLY A 329 9.19 -14.37 -14.73
N THR A 330 9.61 -15.36 -15.52
CA THR A 330 8.74 -16.17 -16.40
C THR A 330 8.36 -17.52 -15.78
N ALA A 331 8.96 -17.87 -14.63
CA ALA A 331 8.57 -19.03 -13.84
C ALA A 331 7.17 -18.82 -13.19
N GLY A 332 6.52 -19.92 -12.80
CA GLY A 332 5.23 -19.87 -12.13
C GLY A 332 5.27 -19.04 -10.85
N VAL A 333 4.29 -18.14 -10.71
CA VAL A 333 4.10 -17.35 -9.49
C VAL A 333 3.24 -18.18 -8.55
N TRP A 334 3.79 -18.59 -7.41
CA TRP A 334 3.08 -19.41 -6.43
C TRP A 334 2.71 -18.60 -5.19
N LYS A 335 1.76 -19.08 -4.39
CA LYS A 335 1.38 -18.48 -3.10
C LYS A 335 1.00 -19.58 -2.12
N VAL A 336 1.14 -19.31 -0.83
CA VAL A 336 0.63 -20.17 0.25
C VAL A 336 -0.30 -19.39 1.16
N TYR A 337 -1.46 -19.98 1.47
CA TYR A 337 -2.47 -19.43 2.37
C TYR A 337 -3.07 -20.56 3.18
N LEU A 338 -2.66 -20.66 4.46
CA LEU A 338 -3.09 -21.71 5.39
C LEU A 338 -2.93 -23.11 4.81
N ASP A 339 -4.01 -23.83 4.55
CA ASP A 339 -4.06 -25.18 4.00
C ASP A 339 -3.82 -25.25 2.49
N ASN A 340 -3.88 -24.13 1.77
CA ASN A 340 -3.76 -24.09 0.30
C ASN A 340 -2.41 -23.56 -0.20
N TRP A 341 -1.83 -24.30 -1.13
CA TRP A 341 -0.81 -23.79 -2.06
C TRP A 341 -1.44 -23.62 -3.44
N ASP A 342 -1.13 -22.53 -4.16
CA ASP A 342 -1.55 -22.34 -5.55
C ASP A 342 -0.43 -21.74 -6.40
N GLU A 343 -0.32 -22.16 -7.65
CA GLU A 343 0.59 -21.63 -8.68
C GLU A 343 -0.20 -21.11 -9.88
N LEU A 344 0.16 -19.91 -10.37
CA LEU A 344 -0.24 -19.41 -11.69
C LEU A 344 0.97 -19.33 -12.61
N ARG A 345 0.96 -20.10 -13.70
CA ARG A 345 2.01 -20.13 -14.72
C ARG A 345 1.48 -19.57 -16.04
N VAL A 346 2.03 -18.45 -16.50
CA VAL A 346 1.69 -17.85 -17.81
C VAL A 346 2.46 -18.57 -18.91
N THR A 347 1.78 -18.95 -19.99
CA THR A 347 2.37 -19.64 -21.13
C THR A 347 1.56 -19.38 -22.42
N SER A 348 2.02 -19.84 -23.57
CA SER A 348 1.27 -19.71 -24.83
C SER A 348 0.09 -20.68 -24.90
N ARG A 349 -0.94 -20.36 -25.71
CA ARG A 349 -2.07 -21.29 -25.99
C ARG A 349 -1.64 -22.69 -26.41
N THR A 350 -0.55 -22.83 -27.17
CA THR A 350 -0.04 -24.14 -27.62
C THR A 350 0.62 -24.90 -26.48
N SER A 351 1.48 -24.26 -25.69
CA SER A 351 2.10 -24.85 -24.50
C SER A 351 1.08 -25.20 -23.42
N ALA A 352 0.04 -24.38 -23.25
CA ALA A 352 -1.06 -24.63 -22.31
C ALA A 352 -1.71 -26.01 -22.55
N ARG A 353 -2.08 -26.30 -23.79
CA ARG A 353 -2.70 -27.58 -24.20
C ARG A 353 -1.77 -28.79 -24.02
N LEU A 354 -0.46 -28.60 -24.04
CA LEU A 354 0.52 -29.68 -23.82
C LEU A 354 0.77 -29.97 -22.33
N LEU A 355 0.55 -28.98 -21.47
CA LEU A 355 0.79 -29.04 -20.03
C LEU A 355 -0.46 -29.34 -19.19
N GLU A 356 -1.66 -29.05 -19.72
CA GLU A 356 -2.93 -29.23 -19.01
C GLU A 356 -3.09 -30.66 -18.44
N GLY A 357 -3.51 -30.73 -17.17
CA GLY A 357 -3.70 -31.98 -16.44
C GLY A 357 -2.41 -32.62 -15.89
N LYS A 358 -1.22 -32.17 -16.30
CA LYS A 358 0.08 -32.70 -15.81
C LYS A 358 0.57 -31.86 -14.63
N PRO A 359 1.16 -32.45 -13.58
CA PRO A 359 1.77 -31.68 -12.48
C PRO A 359 2.99 -30.87 -12.97
N SER A 360 3.25 -29.71 -12.35
CA SER A 360 4.52 -29.00 -12.52
C SER A 360 5.67 -29.72 -11.78
N PRO A 361 6.95 -29.47 -12.11
CA PRO A 361 8.07 -29.91 -11.29
C PRO A 361 7.90 -29.48 -9.82
N GLU A 362 7.44 -28.25 -9.62
CA GLU A 362 7.12 -27.68 -8.31
C GLU A 362 6.00 -28.45 -7.60
N ASN A 363 4.93 -28.87 -8.30
CA ASN A 363 3.93 -29.79 -7.72
C ASN A 363 4.58 -31.08 -7.22
N LEU A 364 5.45 -31.72 -8.01
CA LEU A 364 6.08 -32.99 -7.64
C LEU A 364 6.99 -32.85 -6.41
N ASP A 365 7.74 -31.75 -6.33
CA ASP A 365 8.57 -31.41 -5.18
C ASP A 365 7.75 -31.19 -3.90
N ILE A 366 6.59 -30.55 -4.04
CA ILE A 366 5.62 -30.38 -2.95
C ILE A 366 5.01 -31.73 -2.53
N HIS A 367 4.69 -32.61 -3.49
CA HIS A 367 4.18 -33.95 -3.17
C HIS A 367 5.22 -34.76 -2.39
N ALA A 368 6.50 -34.65 -2.74
CA ALA A 368 7.61 -35.28 -2.01
C ALA A 368 7.79 -34.68 -0.60
N SER A 369 7.78 -33.35 -0.47
CA SER A 369 7.85 -32.66 0.83
C SER A 369 6.69 -33.04 1.76
N TYR A 370 5.46 -33.02 1.26
CA TYR A 370 4.30 -33.43 2.04
C TYR A 370 4.36 -34.91 2.42
N LEU A 371 4.83 -35.80 1.54
CA LEU A 371 5.01 -37.21 1.88
C LEU A 371 6.08 -37.41 2.96
N PHE A 372 7.20 -36.67 2.88
CA PHE A 372 8.29 -36.72 3.87
C PHE A 372 7.85 -36.23 5.26
N ASN A 373 7.08 -35.14 5.31
CA ASN A 373 6.50 -34.60 6.55
C ASN A 373 5.16 -35.27 6.92
N GLU A 374 4.84 -36.40 6.30
CA GLU A 374 3.59 -37.18 6.44
C GLU A 374 2.26 -36.39 6.25
N ALA A 375 2.31 -35.16 5.73
CA ALA A 375 1.18 -34.23 5.63
C ALA A 375 0.14 -34.68 4.56
N PRO A 376 -1.07 -35.10 4.97
CA PRO A 376 -2.03 -35.71 4.05
C PRO A 376 -2.71 -34.69 3.14
N ARG A 377 -2.60 -34.90 1.82
CA ARG A 377 -3.27 -34.08 0.81
C ARG A 377 -4.76 -34.40 0.65
N HIS A 378 -5.47 -33.51 -0.06
CA HIS A 378 -6.87 -33.68 -0.46
C HIS A 378 -7.03 -33.86 -1.99
N PRO A 379 -6.81 -35.07 -2.56
CA PRO A 379 -6.73 -35.28 -4.02
C PRO A 379 -7.91 -34.72 -4.84
N LYS A 380 -9.14 -34.82 -4.33
CA LYS A 380 -10.36 -34.28 -4.99
C LYS A 380 -10.40 -32.75 -5.16
N LYS A 381 -9.47 -32.02 -4.52
CA LYS A 381 -9.32 -30.55 -4.65
C LYS A 381 -8.07 -30.16 -5.42
N ALA A 382 -7.14 -31.09 -5.67
CA ALA A 382 -5.90 -30.78 -6.35
C ALA A 382 -6.17 -30.35 -7.79
N LEU A 383 -5.39 -29.39 -8.28
CA LEU A 383 -5.41 -28.93 -9.66
C LEU A 383 -3.99 -29.04 -10.22
N HIS A 384 -3.86 -29.54 -11.45
CA HIS A 384 -2.59 -29.72 -12.14
C HIS A 384 -2.67 -29.02 -13.49
N HIS A 385 -2.04 -27.86 -13.61
CA HIS A 385 -2.05 -27.02 -14.82
C HIS A 385 -3.46 -26.83 -15.44
N ALA A 386 -4.50 -26.66 -14.62
CA ALA A 386 -5.87 -26.50 -15.12
C ALA A 386 -6.06 -25.13 -15.76
N ILE A 387 -6.67 -25.05 -16.95
CA ILE A 387 -7.03 -23.76 -17.58
C ILE A 387 -8.10 -23.01 -16.77
N LYS A 388 -9.00 -23.75 -16.10
CA LYS A 388 -10.07 -23.18 -15.26
C LYS A 388 -10.09 -23.88 -13.92
N GLY A 389 -10.32 -23.12 -12.83
CA GLY A 389 -10.34 -23.72 -11.50
C GLY A 389 -10.72 -22.74 -10.39
N LEU A 390 -10.76 -23.28 -9.16
CA LEU A 390 -11.17 -22.55 -7.96
C LEU A 390 -9.99 -22.45 -6.98
N THR A 391 -9.54 -21.23 -6.68
CA THR A 391 -8.53 -20.95 -5.64
C THR A 391 -9.02 -19.84 -4.71
N GLN A 392 -8.89 -20.02 -3.39
CA GLN A 392 -9.36 -19.05 -2.36
C GLN A 392 -10.83 -18.59 -2.54
N GLY A 393 -11.66 -19.42 -3.19
CA GLY A 393 -13.05 -19.10 -3.54
C GLY A 393 -13.25 -18.15 -4.73
N ALA A 394 -12.17 -17.78 -5.43
CA ALA A 394 -12.23 -17.17 -6.76
C ALA A 394 -12.34 -18.27 -7.82
N LEU A 395 -13.19 -18.06 -8.83
CA LEU A 395 -13.20 -18.81 -10.08
C LEU A 395 -12.27 -18.11 -11.07
N LEU A 396 -11.28 -18.83 -11.57
CA LEU A 396 -10.29 -18.34 -12.52
C LEU A 396 -10.52 -18.99 -13.88
N ASP A 397 -10.31 -18.21 -14.94
CA ASP A 397 -10.36 -18.65 -16.33
C ASP A 397 -9.12 -18.13 -17.07
N GLY A 398 -8.21 -19.05 -17.40
CA GLY A 398 -6.93 -18.76 -18.05
C GLY A 398 -7.07 -18.35 -19.52
N GLU A 399 -8.10 -18.84 -20.22
CA GLU A 399 -8.38 -18.46 -21.61
C GLU A 399 -9.06 -17.10 -21.69
N GLU A 400 -10.10 -16.86 -20.89
CA GLU A 400 -10.71 -15.54 -20.80
C GLU A 400 -9.72 -14.52 -20.21
N GLY A 401 -8.81 -14.98 -19.34
CA GLY A 401 -7.90 -14.13 -18.61
C GLY A 401 -8.62 -13.33 -17.53
N SER A 402 -9.52 -13.97 -16.79
CA SER A 402 -10.38 -13.33 -15.79
C SER A 402 -10.38 -14.06 -14.44
N ALA A 403 -10.77 -13.34 -13.39
CA ALA A 403 -11.10 -13.95 -12.10
C ALA A 403 -12.36 -13.32 -11.52
N ARG A 404 -13.25 -14.17 -11.01
CA ARG A 404 -14.60 -13.83 -10.53
C ARG A 404 -14.86 -14.47 -9.17
N PRO A 405 -15.78 -13.93 -8.35
CA PRO A 405 -16.28 -14.66 -7.19
C PRO A 405 -17.02 -15.93 -7.62
N LYS A 406 -16.89 -17.01 -6.83
CA LYS A 406 -17.61 -18.28 -7.06
C LYS A 406 -19.15 -18.06 -7.20
N PRO A 407 -19.83 -18.54 -8.27
CA PRO A 407 -21.24 -18.25 -8.54
C PRO A 407 -22.20 -18.59 -7.40
N GLU A 408 -21.98 -19.68 -6.68
CA GLU A 408 -22.82 -20.10 -5.56
C GLU A 408 -22.70 -19.14 -4.36
N LYS A 409 -21.52 -18.51 -4.17
CA LYS A 409 -21.37 -17.42 -3.20
C LYS A 409 -22.08 -16.14 -3.67
N VAL A 410 -22.05 -15.84 -4.97
CA VAL A 410 -22.81 -14.72 -5.56
C VAL A 410 -24.30 -14.90 -5.30
N ALA A 411 -24.87 -16.04 -5.70
CA ALA A 411 -26.28 -16.37 -5.49
C ALA A 411 -26.66 -16.32 -4.00
N LYS A 412 -25.86 -16.93 -3.12
CA LYS A 412 -26.06 -16.90 -1.66
C LYS A 412 -26.15 -15.47 -1.11
N TYR A 413 -25.22 -14.60 -1.46
CA TYR A 413 -25.21 -13.24 -0.92
C TYR A 413 -26.30 -12.36 -1.54
N ILE A 414 -26.61 -12.52 -2.83
CA ILE A 414 -27.78 -11.85 -3.46
C ILE A 414 -29.07 -12.28 -2.75
N ALA A 415 -29.27 -13.59 -2.51
CA ALA A 415 -30.45 -14.10 -1.80
C ALA A 415 -30.58 -13.52 -0.37
N VAL A 416 -29.48 -13.42 0.38
CA VAL A 416 -29.47 -12.77 1.72
C VAL A 416 -29.89 -11.29 1.63
N ILE A 417 -29.41 -10.54 0.63
CA ILE A 417 -29.76 -9.13 0.46
C ILE A 417 -31.22 -8.97 0.01
N VAL A 418 -31.69 -9.78 -0.94
CA VAL A 418 -33.11 -9.79 -1.38
C VAL A 418 -34.03 -10.17 -0.22
N HIS A 419 -33.64 -11.12 0.64
CA HIS A 419 -34.39 -11.47 1.85
C HIS A 419 -34.48 -10.30 2.84
N ILE A 420 -33.37 -9.62 3.11
CA ILE A 420 -33.35 -8.40 3.96
C ILE A 420 -34.25 -7.31 3.37
N LEU A 421 -34.20 -7.07 2.05
CA LEU A 421 -35.05 -6.11 1.36
C LEU A 421 -36.54 -6.48 1.46
N ARG A 422 -36.90 -7.76 1.28
CA ARG A 422 -38.29 -8.26 1.42
C ARG A 422 -38.81 -8.19 2.85
N GLN A 423 -37.98 -8.44 3.86
CA GLN A 423 -38.37 -8.34 5.26
C GLN A 423 -38.64 -6.88 5.69
N GLY A 424 -37.96 -5.91 5.10
CA GLY A 424 -38.11 -4.49 5.44
C GLY A 424 -37.59 -4.09 6.83
N PHE A 425 -37.25 -5.06 7.69
CA PHE A 425 -36.62 -4.91 9.00
C PHE A 425 -35.37 -5.77 9.07
N VAL A 426 -34.33 -5.30 9.76
CA VAL A 426 -33.05 -6.02 9.85
C VAL A 426 -32.39 -5.78 11.21
N ASN A 427 -31.68 -6.80 11.74
CA ASN A 427 -30.79 -6.65 12.90
C ASN A 427 -29.32 -6.50 12.46
N LEU A 428 -28.45 -6.10 13.40
CA LEU A 428 -27.03 -5.86 13.10
C LEU A 428 -26.33 -7.08 12.48
N ARG A 429 -26.60 -8.30 12.98
CA ARG A 429 -25.95 -9.54 12.52
C ARG A 429 -26.35 -9.89 11.08
N GLN A 430 -27.65 -9.80 10.75
CA GLN A 430 -28.13 -10.03 9.38
C GLN A 430 -27.47 -9.06 8.39
N LEU A 431 -27.44 -7.76 8.72
CA LEU A 431 -26.85 -6.75 7.84
C LEU A 431 -25.32 -6.89 7.74
N GLN A 432 -24.63 -7.25 8.82
CA GLN A 432 -23.20 -7.58 8.80
C GLN A 432 -22.88 -8.77 7.90
N VAL A 433 -23.68 -9.84 7.93
CA VAL A 433 -23.50 -11.02 7.07
C VAL A 433 -23.72 -10.66 5.60
N GLY A 434 -24.80 -9.94 5.28
CA GLY A 434 -25.09 -9.48 3.91
C GLY A 434 -24.00 -8.54 3.38
N MET A 435 -23.60 -7.54 4.16
CA MET A 435 -22.56 -6.57 3.77
C MET A 435 -21.16 -7.18 3.71
N GLY A 436 -20.82 -8.12 4.61
CA GLY A 436 -19.58 -8.89 4.51
C GLY A 436 -19.50 -9.66 3.19
N GLY A 437 -20.62 -10.28 2.79
CA GLY A 437 -20.78 -10.91 1.49
C GLY A 437 -20.57 -9.96 0.33
N LEU A 438 -21.31 -8.83 0.29
CA LEU A 438 -21.15 -7.82 -0.76
C LEU A 438 -19.73 -7.25 -0.82
N MET A 439 -19.06 -7.04 0.31
CA MET A 439 -17.66 -6.57 0.33
C MET A 439 -16.67 -7.60 -0.23
N TYR A 440 -16.89 -8.90 0.04
CA TYR A 440 -16.14 -9.98 -0.59
C TYR A 440 -16.33 -9.98 -2.11
N LEU A 441 -17.56 -9.81 -2.61
CA LEU A 441 -17.81 -9.69 -4.06
C LEU A 441 -17.15 -8.42 -4.64
N CYS A 442 -17.26 -7.28 -3.96
CA CYS A 442 -16.66 -6.03 -4.43
C CYS A 442 -15.13 -6.02 -4.45
N GLN A 443 -14.43 -6.97 -3.81
CA GLN A 443 -12.97 -6.99 -3.78
C GLN A 443 -12.35 -7.19 -5.18
N TYR A 444 -13.02 -7.95 -6.06
CA TYR A 444 -12.61 -8.17 -7.45
C TYR A 444 -12.71 -6.91 -8.31
N ARG A 445 -13.52 -5.93 -7.89
CA ARG A 445 -13.69 -4.64 -8.57
C ARG A 445 -14.00 -3.51 -7.57
N ARG A 446 -12.97 -3.10 -6.82
CA ARG A 446 -13.08 -2.15 -5.69
C ARG A 446 -13.95 -0.89 -5.89
N PRO A 447 -14.03 -0.24 -7.07
CA PRO A 447 -14.97 0.87 -7.30
C PRO A 447 -16.43 0.58 -6.93
N LEU A 448 -16.86 -0.69 -6.94
CA LEU A 448 -18.17 -1.14 -6.45
C LEU A 448 -18.43 -0.82 -4.97
N MET A 449 -17.38 -0.63 -4.16
CA MET A 449 -17.55 -0.31 -2.74
C MET A 449 -18.03 1.12 -2.48
N SER A 450 -18.01 2.02 -3.48
CA SER A 450 -18.28 3.45 -3.24
C SER A 450 -19.76 3.76 -3.04
N ILE A 451 -20.66 2.88 -3.47
CA ILE A 451 -22.12 3.09 -3.37
C ILE A 451 -22.71 2.83 -1.98
N PHE A 452 -21.92 2.27 -1.06
CA PHE A 452 -22.37 1.95 0.29
C PHE A 452 -21.89 3.05 1.24
N GLU A 453 -22.78 3.97 1.62
CA GLU A 453 -22.52 5.05 2.58
C GLU A 453 -23.57 5.03 3.68
N GLU A 454 -24.85 5.19 3.32
CA GLU A 454 -25.99 5.18 4.23
C GLU A 454 -26.14 3.81 4.94
N VAL A 455 -25.79 2.70 4.27
CA VAL A 455 -25.76 1.36 4.90
C VAL A 455 -24.78 1.33 6.09
N TRP A 456 -23.56 1.86 5.97
CA TRP A 456 -22.60 1.88 7.09
C TRP A 456 -23.04 2.83 8.21
N ILE A 457 -23.68 3.95 7.86
CA ILE A 457 -24.23 4.90 8.82
C ILE A 457 -25.40 4.26 9.59
N PHE A 458 -26.24 3.47 8.90
CA PHE A 458 -27.33 2.70 9.49
C PHE A 458 -26.81 1.57 10.38
N MET A 459 -25.77 0.84 9.96
CA MET A 459 -25.10 -0.18 10.78
C MET A 459 -24.59 0.37 12.13
N LYS A 460 -24.05 1.60 12.15
CA LYS A 460 -23.63 2.26 13.41
C LYS A 460 -24.78 2.58 14.38
N ARG A 461 -26.03 2.63 13.88
CA ARG A 461 -27.24 2.92 14.66
C ARG A 461 -28.00 1.66 15.10
N LEU A 462 -27.71 0.52 14.47
CA LEU A 462 -28.33 -0.78 14.79
C LEU A 462 -27.83 -1.31 16.15
N LYS A 463 -28.77 -1.43 17.10
CA LYS A 463 -28.57 -2.14 18.38
C LYS A 463 -29.02 -3.62 18.21
N ARG A 464 -29.23 -4.34 19.33
CA ARG A 464 -29.68 -5.75 19.33
C ARG A 464 -31.10 -5.96 18.76
N LYS A 465 -32.00 -4.97 18.81
CA LYS A 465 -33.36 -5.06 18.26
C LYS A 465 -33.36 -4.81 16.74
N PRO A 466 -34.20 -5.52 15.94
CA PRO A 466 -34.40 -5.21 14.52
C PRO A 466 -34.92 -3.79 14.31
N ILE A 467 -34.48 -3.13 13.23
CA ILE A 467 -34.90 -1.77 12.84
C ILE A 467 -35.37 -1.79 11.38
N ARG A 468 -36.41 -1.00 11.07
CA ARG A 468 -36.92 -0.84 9.71
C ARG A 468 -35.85 -0.23 8.78
N LEU A 469 -35.68 -0.80 7.60
CA LEU A 469 -34.82 -0.26 6.55
C LEU A 469 -35.32 1.12 6.09
N THR A 470 -34.41 2.06 5.91
CA THR A 470 -34.74 3.33 5.26
C THR A 470 -34.72 3.18 3.74
N PRO A 471 -35.47 3.98 2.96
CA PRO A 471 -35.43 3.93 1.50
C PRO A 471 -34.04 4.17 0.90
N ARG A 472 -33.16 4.90 1.61
CA ARG A 472 -31.76 5.10 1.19
C ARG A 472 -30.93 3.83 1.34
N VAL A 473 -31.01 3.18 2.51
CA VAL A 473 -30.33 1.90 2.77
C VAL A 473 -30.82 0.82 1.80
N ALA A 474 -32.15 0.72 1.59
CA ALA A 474 -32.72 -0.22 0.62
C ALA A 474 -32.21 0.04 -0.81
N ARG A 475 -32.07 1.31 -1.23
CA ARG A 475 -31.52 1.67 -2.53
C ARG A 475 -30.06 1.25 -2.68
N GLU A 476 -29.19 1.51 -1.71
CA GLU A 476 -27.77 1.11 -1.77
C GLU A 476 -27.61 -0.42 -1.84
N LEU A 477 -28.39 -1.16 -1.05
CA LEU A 477 -28.39 -2.63 -1.10
C LEU A 477 -28.86 -3.17 -2.46
N LEU A 478 -29.92 -2.58 -3.02
CA LEU A 478 -30.45 -2.94 -4.34
C LEU A 478 -29.46 -2.59 -5.47
N MET A 479 -28.82 -1.42 -5.42
CA MET A 479 -27.72 -1.06 -6.33
C MET A 479 -26.55 -2.04 -6.20
N GLY A 480 -26.24 -2.49 -4.97
CA GLY A 480 -25.27 -3.55 -4.72
C GLY A 480 -25.55 -4.80 -5.55
N VAL A 481 -26.78 -5.34 -5.47
CA VAL A 481 -27.21 -6.52 -6.24
C VAL A 481 -27.03 -6.30 -7.74
N PHE A 482 -27.50 -5.17 -8.29
CA PHE A 482 -27.41 -4.92 -9.74
C PHE A 482 -25.99 -4.73 -10.27
N LEU A 483 -25.03 -4.31 -9.43
CA LEU A 483 -23.65 -4.08 -9.85
C LEU A 483 -22.73 -5.29 -9.62
N VAL A 484 -23.17 -6.36 -8.95
CA VAL A 484 -22.40 -7.60 -8.76
C VAL A 484 -21.86 -8.21 -10.06
N PRO A 485 -22.55 -8.20 -11.23
CA PRO A 485 -21.99 -8.71 -12.48
C PRO A 485 -20.69 -8.02 -12.93
N LEU A 486 -20.41 -6.80 -12.46
CA LEU A 486 -19.17 -6.07 -12.73
C LEU A 486 -18.00 -6.48 -11.80
N ALA A 487 -18.23 -7.38 -10.83
CA ALA A 487 -17.24 -7.87 -9.88
C ALA A 487 -16.26 -8.88 -10.51
N ARG A 488 -15.53 -8.46 -11.54
CA ARG A 488 -14.46 -9.27 -12.17
C ARG A 488 -13.12 -8.55 -12.15
N MET A 489 -12.06 -9.34 -11.93
CA MET A 489 -10.71 -8.99 -12.33
C MET A 489 -10.51 -9.40 -13.80
N ASP A 490 -9.68 -8.62 -14.49
CA ASP A 490 -9.46 -8.69 -15.93
C ASP A 490 -7.96 -8.57 -16.12
N PHE A 491 -7.30 -9.70 -16.39
CA PHE A 491 -5.85 -9.81 -16.52
C PHE A 491 -5.36 -9.38 -17.90
N ARG A 492 -6.24 -9.47 -18.92
CA ARG A 492 -5.99 -9.01 -20.29
C ARG A 492 -6.07 -7.49 -20.47
N ARG A 493 -6.60 -6.74 -19.49
CA ARG A 493 -6.66 -5.26 -19.51
C ARG A 493 -5.25 -4.64 -19.63
N PRO A 494 -4.82 -4.10 -20.78
CA PRO A 494 -3.41 -3.73 -20.96
C PRO A 494 -3.01 -2.45 -20.21
N TYR A 495 -1.73 -2.28 -19.92
CA TYR A 495 -1.19 -1.02 -19.40
C TYR A 495 -1.25 0.13 -20.43
N CYS A 496 -1.28 1.36 -19.92
CA CYS A 496 -1.13 2.60 -20.67
C CYS A 496 0.25 3.20 -20.37
N HIS A 497 1.06 3.43 -21.41
CA HIS A 497 2.38 4.05 -21.30
C HIS A 497 2.33 5.47 -20.74
N VAL A 498 1.25 6.20 -21.02
CA VAL A 498 1.07 7.59 -20.56
C VAL A 498 0.75 7.62 -19.08
N VAL A 499 1.71 8.06 -18.28
CA VAL A 499 1.53 8.42 -16.86
C VAL A 499 0.83 9.78 -16.77
N THR A 500 -0.02 9.99 -15.77
CA THR A 500 -0.60 11.30 -15.43
C THR A 500 -0.26 11.71 -14.01
N ALA A 501 -0.32 13.01 -13.73
CA ALA A 501 -0.36 13.54 -12.37
C ALA A 501 -1.48 14.60 -12.30
N SER A 502 -2.00 14.85 -11.11
CA SER A 502 -2.96 15.91 -10.87
C SER A 502 -2.73 16.54 -9.51
N ASP A 503 -3.06 17.81 -9.41
CA ASP A 503 -2.99 18.60 -8.19
C ASP A 503 -4.11 19.65 -8.16
N ALA A 504 -4.39 20.20 -6.98
CA ALA A 504 -5.24 21.36 -6.80
C ALA A 504 -4.67 22.31 -5.75
N SER A 505 -4.66 23.61 -6.06
CA SER A 505 -4.56 24.68 -5.08
C SER A 505 -5.96 25.13 -4.64
N GLU A 506 -6.05 25.99 -3.63
CA GLU A 506 -7.31 26.66 -3.26
C GLU A 506 -7.95 27.41 -4.45
N SER A 507 -7.13 27.89 -5.40
CA SER A 507 -7.55 28.74 -6.52
C SER A 507 -7.87 27.99 -7.81
N GLY A 508 -7.29 26.80 -8.02
CA GLY A 508 -7.31 26.12 -9.31
C GLY A 508 -6.76 24.70 -9.30
N GLY A 509 -7.05 23.95 -10.37
CA GLY A 509 -6.60 22.58 -10.57
C GLY A 509 -5.65 22.44 -11.75
N GLY A 510 -4.73 21.48 -11.63
CA GLY A 510 -3.72 21.15 -12.63
C GLY A 510 -3.75 19.66 -13.00
N VAL A 511 -3.54 19.34 -14.28
CA VAL A 511 -3.29 17.97 -14.75
C VAL A 511 -2.13 17.97 -15.73
N THR A 512 -1.21 17.04 -15.55
CA THR A 512 -0.09 16.78 -16.47
C THR A 512 -0.08 15.32 -16.93
N ALA A 513 0.67 15.07 -18.01
CA ALA A 513 0.93 13.72 -18.52
C ALA A 513 2.38 13.58 -18.98
N SER A 514 2.88 12.35 -19.04
CA SER A 514 4.19 12.05 -19.64
C SER A 514 4.20 12.39 -21.15
N ARG A 515 5.41 12.69 -21.63
CA ARG A 515 5.77 12.82 -23.06
C ARG A 515 6.86 11.81 -23.46
N GLY A 516 7.41 11.07 -22.49
CA GLY A 516 8.54 10.17 -22.66
C GLY A 516 9.37 10.09 -21.37
N LEU A 517 10.33 9.18 -21.33
CA LEU A 517 11.27 9.02 -20.22
C LEU A 517 12.38 10.09 -20.22
N THR A 518 12.98 10.33 -19.06
CA THR A 518 14.32 10.94 -18.93
C THR A 518 15.41 9.86 -19.05
N PRO A 519 16.71 10.20 -19.14
CA PRO A 519 17.78 9.18 -19.10
C PRO A 519 17.73 8.30 -17.84
N TRP A 520 17.33 8.88 -16.69
CA TRP A 520 17.05 8.12 -15.47
C TRP A 520 15.86 7.18 -15.65
N GLY A 521 14.76 7.65 -16.25
CA GLY A 521 13.61 6.81 -16.60
C GLY A 521 13.97 5.65 -17.54
N VAL A 522 14.87 5.86 -18.51
CA VAL A 522 15.35 4.80 -19.42
C VAL A 522 16.16 3.75 -18.66
N LYS A 523 17.12 4.15 -17.81
CA LYS A 523 17.81 3.20 -16.92
C LYS A 523 16.80 2.46 -16.04
N ALA A 524 15.76 3.16 -15.57
CA ALA A 524 14.67 2.62 -14.75
C ALA A 524 13.66 1.72 -15.50
N ALA A 525 13.66 1.75 -16.83
CA ALA A 525 12.89 0.83 -17.65
C ALA A 525 13.66 -0.47 -17.95
N LEU A 526 14.99 -0.38 -18.01
CA LEU A 526 15.86 -1.43 -18.55
C LEU A 526 16.36 -2.44 -17.52
N SER A 527 16.53 -2.10 -16.23
CA SER A 527 17.05 -3.11 -15.29
C SER A 527 15.98 -4.16 -14.93
N PRO A 528 16.38 -5.40 -14.55
CA PRO A 528 15.44 -6.51 -14.39
C PRO A 528 14.74 -6.56 -13.01
N THR A 529 15.31 -5.89 -12.01
CA THR A 529 14.92 -5.91 -10.60
C THR A 529 14.03 -4.70 -10.20
N ASN A 530 13.57 -4.63 -8.95
CA ASN A 530 12.59 -3.64 -8.47
C ASN A 530 13.20 -2.23 -8.32
N LEU A 531 13.41 -1.55 -9.45
CA LEU A 531 14.38 -0.47 -9.64
C LEU A 531 14.38 0.74 -8.70
N ILE A 532 13.31 1.04 -7.99
CA ILE A 532 13.30 2.19 -7.06
C ILE A 532 14.00 1.85 -5.72
N THR A 533 14.32 0.57 -5.45
CA THR A 533 15.35 0.22 -4.44
C THR A 533 16.75 0.32 -5.01
N ASP A 534 16.96 -0.21 -6.21
CA ASP A 534 18.31 -0.48 -6.72
C ASP A 534 19.01 0.77 -7.28
N PHE A 535 18.28 1.86 -7.57
CA PHE A 535 18.94 3.16 -7.82
C PHE A 535 19.62 3.78 -6.60
N GLN A 536 19.45 3.20 -5.41
CA GLN A 536 20.24 3.56 -4.22
C GLN A 536 21.35 2.54 -3.90
N THR A 537 21.51 1.43 -4.64
CA THR A 537 22.41 0.33 -4.22
C THR A 537 23.84 0.37 -4.77
N ASP A 538 24.11 1.09 -5.86
CA ASP A 538 25.43 1.02 -6.51
C ASP A 538 26.44 2.05 -5.99
N CYS A 539 25.97 3.18 -5.45
CA CYS A 539 26.73 4.12 -4.62
C CYS A 539 25.76 4.69 -3.57
N SER A 540 26.01 4.48 -2.28
CA SER A 540 25.15 5.02 -1.21
C SER A 540 25.94 5.93 -0.27
N ILE A 541 25.40 7.11 0.03
CA ILE A 541 26.08 8.21 0.73
C ILE A 541 25.53 8.35 2.16
N LEU A 542 26.40 8.38 3.16
CA LEU A 542 26.04 8.77 4.54
C LEU A 542 26.35 10.26 4.74
N GLY A 543 25.31 11.08 4.86
CA GLY A 543 25.50 12.49 5.22
C GLY A 543 25.62 12.65 6.74
N VAL A 544 26.58 13.45 7.20
CA VAL A 544 26.78 13.75 8.63
C VAL A 544 26.86 15.27 8.80
N GLY A 545 25.85 15.86 9.43
CA GLY A 545 25.81 17.27 9.80
C GLY A 545 26.34 17.49 11.22
N CYS A 546 27.46 18.19 11.35
CA CYS A 546 28.04 18.65 12.61
C CYS A 546 27.65 20.12 12.85
N PHE A 547 27.03 20.44 13.99
CA PHE A 547 26.38 21.74 14.21
C PHE A 547 25.31 22.02 13.14
N ASP A 548 24.50 20.98 12.88
CA ASP A 548 23.66 20.85 11.67
C ASP A 548 22.57 21.93 11.52
N GLY A 549 22.18 22.57 12.63
CA GLY A 549 21.16 23.61 12.67
C GLY A 549 19.80 23.12 12.17
N ILE A 550 19.50 23.43 10.90
CA ILE A 550 18.25 23.03 10.23
C ILE A 550 18.52 22.10 9.02
N SER A 551 19.58 21.30 9.10
CA SER A 551 20.01 20.33 8.08
C SER A 551 20.26 20.91 6.69
N ALA A 552 20.97 22.04 6.62
CA ALA A 552 21.33 22.68 5.35
C ALA A 552 22.13 21.75 4.42
N LEU A 553 22.96 20.86 4.98
CA LEU A 553 23.67 19.83 4.23
C LEU A 553 22.72 18.79 3.62
N GLN A 554 21.74 18.31 4.38
CA GLN A 554 20.75 17.35 3.89
C GLN A 554 19.94 17.94 2.73
N VAL A 555 19.49 19.20 2.88
CA VAL A 555 18.82 19.96 1.82
C VAL A 555 19.70 20.07 0.55
N ALA A 556 20.99 20.37 0.70
CA ALA A 556 21.92 20.45 -0.43
C ALA A 556 22.07 19.10 -1.16
N LEU A 557 22.26 18.01 -0.42
CA LEU A 557 22.37 16.65 -0.99
C LEU A 557 21.07 16.23 -1.71
N GLU A 558 19.89 16.56 -1.16
CA GLU A 558 18.60 16.31 -1.81
C GLU A 558 18.39 17.12 -3.10
N ILE A 559 18.78 18.40 -3.10
CA ILE A 559 18.72 19.27 -4.29
C ILE A 559 19.62 18.71 -5.42
N LEU A 560 20.81 18.22 -5.07
CA LEU A 560 21.73 17.54 -5.99
C LEU A 560 21.19 16.18 -6.48
N GLY A 561 20.18 15.61 -5.82
CA GLY A 561 19.67 14.27 -6.10
C GLY A 561 20.65 13.17 -5.70
N ALA A 562 21.44 13.40 -4.66
CA ALA A 562 22.43 12.46 -4.14
C ALA A 562 21.75 11.15 -3.66
N PRO A 563 22.36 9.97 -3.88
CA PRO A 563 21.83 8.69 -3.39
C PRO A 563 22.12 8.52 -1.89
N ILE A 564 21.40 9.27 -1.05
CA ILE A 564 21.56 9.23 0.41
C ILE A 564 21.08 7.86 0.96
N ALA A 565 21.96 7.17 1.69
CA ALA A 565 21.69 5.95 2.44
C ALA A 565 21.04 6.24 3.79
N GLY A 566 21.52 7.30 4.44
CA GLY A 566 21.06 7.81 5.72
C GLY A 566 21.65 9.20 5.97
N PHE A 567 21.07 9.92 6.93
CA PHE A 567 21.58 11.22 7.36
C PHE A 567 21.67 11.27 8.89
N ILE A 568 22.77 11.78 9.40
CA ILE A 568 23.08 11.92 10.83
C ILE A 568 23.16 13.41 11.15
N SER A 569 22.40 13.86 12.15
CA SER A 569 22.33 15.24 12.57
C SER A 569 22.83 15.36 14.02
N ILE A 570 23.94 16.08 14.19
CA ILE A 570 24.56 16.37 15.48
C ILE A 570 24.27 17.84 15.82
N GLU A 571 23.28 18.07 16.67
CA GLU A 571 22.73 19.39 16.99
C GLU A 571 22.13 19.40 18.40
N ASN A 572 22.34 20.47 19.16
CA ASN A 572 21.91 20.59 20.56
C ASN A 572 20.67 21.50 20.76
N LYS A 573 20.33 22.37 19.80
CA LYS A 573 19.15 23.23 19.87
C LYS A 573 17.87 22.48 19.58
N MET A 574 17.02 22.39 20.60
CA MET A 574 15.69 21.78 20.52
C MET A 574 14.78 22.41 19.47
N GLU A 575 14.88 23.71 19.19
CA GLU A 575 14.12 24.37 18.13
C GLU A 575 14.54 23.86 16.74
N ALA A 576 15.84 23.66 16.56
CA ALA A 576 16.44 23.24 15.31
C ALA A 576 16.15 21.75 15.05
N ILE A 577 16.36 20.90 16.06
CA ILE A 577 15.96 19.48 16.08
C ILE A 577 14.46 19.31 15.74
N ARG A 578 13.57 20.18 16.25
CA ARG A 578 12.13 20.13 15.92
C ARG A 578 11.86 20.40 14.44
N VAL A 579 12.57 21.35 13.82
CA VAL A 579 12.48 21.62 12.37
C VAL A 579 12.96 20.41 11.58
N ILE A 580 14.09 19.82 11.96
CA ILE A 580 14.64 18.65 11.25
C ILE A 580 13.69 17.47 11.38
N ARG A 581 13.25 17.09 12.59
CA ARG A 581 12.31 15.95 12.79
C ARG A 581 10.98 16.11 12.05
N ALA A 582 10.53 17.35 11.83
CA ALA A 582 9.30 17.61 11.09
C ALA A 582 9.44 17.43 9.56
N ASN A 583 10.62 17.71 9.00
CA ASN A 583 10.89 17.61 7.56
C ASN A 583 11.57 16.30 7.17
N TYR A 584 12.40 15.75 8.05
CA TYR A 584 13.27 14.60 7.85
C TYR A 584 13.14 13.56 8.99
N PRO A 585 12.01 12.83 9.10
CA PRO A 585 11.78 11.89 10.20
C PRO A 585 12.74 10.68 10.24
N SER A 586 13.46 10.41 9.15
CA SER A 586 14.44 9.32 9.03
C SER A 586 15.87 9.72 9.43
N THR A 587 16.11 10.99 9.76
CA THR A 587 17.42 11.47 10.20
C THR A 587 17.71 11.00 11.63
N GLN A 588 18.88 10.38 11.83
CA GLN A 588 19.31 9.99 13.18
C GLN A 588 19.88 11.20 13.91
N HIS A 589 19.51 11.38 15.18
CA HIS A 589 19.82 12.59 15.95
C HIS A 589 20.72 12.30 17.14
N PHE A 590 21.79 13.09 17.28
CA PHE A 590 22.67 13.09 18.44
C PHE A 590 22.75 14.51 19.01
N SER A 591 22.58 14.63 20.32
CA SER A 591 22.32 15.93 20.97
C SER A 591 23.58 16.75 21.30
N ASP A 592 24.76 16.13 21.32
CA ASP A 592 26.01 16.82 21.64
C ASP A 592 27.20 16.19 20.90
N ILE A 593 27.98 17.04 20.25
CA ILE A 593 29.17 16.67 19.48
C ILE A 593 30.34 16.23 20.38
N GLN A 594 30.40 16.66 21.64
CA GLN A 594 31.44 16.19 22.56
C GLN A 594 31.20 14.75 23.03
N SER A 595 29.92 14.38 23.22
CA SER A 595 29.44 13.03 23.55
C SER A 595 29.46 12.03 22.39
N PHE A 596 29.54 12.51 21.15
CA PHE A 596 29.54 11.67 19.95
C PHE A 596 30.96 11.18 19.62
N GLY A 597 31.15 9.88 19.50
CA GLY A 597 32.47 9.30 19.23
C GLY A 597 32.42 7.86 18.71
N GLU A 598 33.49 7.11 19.00
CA GLU A 598 33.78 5.81 18.40
C GLU A 598 32.65 4.77 18.56
N ALA A 599 32.00 4.71 19.72
CA ALA A 599 30.90 3.77 19.97
C ALA A 599 29.70 4.01 19.03
N GLN A 600 29.31 5.27 18.84
CA GLN A 600 28.23 5.64 17.92
C GLN A 600 28.66 5.40 16.47
N ILE A 601 29.90 5.77 16.10
CA ILE A 601 30.42 5.57 14.74
C ILE A 601 30.47 4.07 14.38
N ARG A 602 30.88 3.19 15.29
CA ARG A 602 30.80 1.72 15.10
C ARG A 602 29.36 1.23 14.91
N GLN A 603 28.40 1.74 15.69
CA GLN A 603 26.98 1.41 15.52
C GLN A 603 26.44 1.88 14.15
N LEU A 604 26.86 3.06 13.68
CA LEU A 604 26.52 3.57 12.35
C LEU A 604 27.14 2.71 11.24
N ALA A 605 28.39 2.29 11.38
CA ALA A 605 29.08 1.43 10.42
C ALA A 605 28.36 0.07 10.25
N LEU A 606 27.89 -0.52 11.35
CA LEU A 606 27.03 -1.72 11.34
C LEU A 606 25.64 -1.48 10.73
N SER A 607 25.09 -0.27 10.89
CA SER A 607 23.78 0.11 10.33
C SER A 607 23.84 0.45 8.83
N PHE A 608 25.00 0.86 8.34
CA PHE A 608 25.21 1.34 6.96
C PHE A 608 26.37 0.61 6.23
N PRO A 609 26.42 -0.73 6.20
CA PRO A 609 27.56 -1.51 5.69
C PRO A 609 27.77 -1.46 4.17
N ARG A 610 26.90 -0.74 3.44
CA ARG A 610 26.96 -0.56 1.97
C ARG A 610 27.23 0.88 1.54
N VAL A 611 27.57 1.76 2.49
CA VAL A 611 27.97 3.14 2.20
C VAL A 611 29.36 3.13 1.57
N GLN A 612 29.50 3.89 0.48
CA GLN A 612 30.77 4.07 -0.24
C GLN A 612 31.37 5.47 -0.02
N LEU A 613 30.56 6.42 0.44
CA LEU A 613 30.99 7.78 0.75
C LEU A 613 30.31 8.27 2.04
N VAL A 614 31.10 8.62 3.04
CA VAL A 614 30.67 9.41 4.19
C VAL A 614 31.00 10.87 3.91
N PHE A 615 30.02 11.76 4.04
CA PHE A 615 30.18 13.18 3.75
C PHE A 615 29.85 14.00 5.00
N VAL A 616 30.90 14.51 5.65
CA VAL A 616 30.84 15.26 6.91
C VAL A 616 30.78 16.75 6.60
N GLY A 617 29.62 17.38 6.80
CA GLY A 617 29.48 18.84 6.70
C GLY A 617 29.39 19.48 8.08
N ALA A 618 30.18 20.54 8.33
CA ALA A 618 30.23 21.24 9.60
C ALA A 618 29.99 22.75 9.42
N GLY A 619 29.26 23.35 10.36
CA GLY A 619 29.12 24.81 10.47
C GLY A 619 29.36 25.30 11.91
N PRO A 620 30.61 25.31 12.41
CA PRO A 620 30.89 25.59 13.81
C PRO A 620 30.40 26.98 14.28
N PRO A 621 30.12 27.16 15.59
CA PRO A 621 29.64 28.42 16.14
C PRO A 621 30.60 29.59 15.86
N CYS A 622 30.23 30.48 14.93
CA CYS A 622 31.09 31.57 14.45
C CYS A 622 31.03 32.86 15.29
N GLN A 623 30.39 32.87 16.46
CA GLN A 623 30.18 34.10 17.25
C GLN A 623 31.48 34.66 17.87
N GLY A 624 32.43 33.79 18.23
CA GLY A 624 33.74 34.19 18.77
C GLY A 624 34.71 34.71 17.72
N VAL A 625 34.44 34.48 16.43
CA VAL A 625 35.35 34.79 15.30
C VAL A 625 34.77 35.82 14.31
N SER A 626 33.47 36.10 14.35
CA SER A 626 32.81 37.07 13.45
C SER A 626 33.13 38.53 13.81
N ALA A 627 33.57 39.32 12.82
CA ALA A 627 33.76 40.77 13.00
C ALA A 627 32.46 41.54 13.35
N LEU A 628 31.27 40.93 13.15
CA LEU A 628 30.00 41.52 13.58
C LEU A 628 29.78 41.45 15.10
N ASN A 629 30.64 40.74 15.84
CA ASN A 629 30.69 40.74 17.28
C ASN A 629 31.85 41.63 17.77
N ALA A 630 31.53 42.78 18.37
CA ALA A 630 32.52 43.68 18.95
C ALA A 630 33.22 43.08 20.19
N GLY A 631 32.57 42.13 20.88
CA GLY A 631 33.13 41.36 22.01
C GLY A 631 33.54 39.95 21.62
N ARG A 632 34.21 39.80 20.47
CA ARG A 632 34.75 38.52 19.98
C ARG A 632 36.02 38.15 20.77
N LEU A 633 36.16 36.88 21.13
CA LEU A 633 37.33 36.35 21.88
C LEU A 633 38.29 35.54 20.99
N GLY A 634 37.99 35.40 19.69
CA GLY A 634 38.78 34.62 18.74
C GLY A 634 38.48 33.12 18.78
N ALA A 635 39.20 32.36 17.95
CA ALA A 635 38.98 30.93 17.74
C ALA A 635 39.37 30.05 18.94
N VAL A 636 40.32 30.51 19.77
CA VAL A 636 40.90 29.73 20.89
C VAL A 636 40.18 30.01 22.21
N GLU A 637 39.96 31.28 22.55
CA GLU A 637 39.41 31.67 23.86
C GLU A 637 37.88 31.58 23.93
N ASP A 638 37.16 31.65 22.80
CA ASP A 638 35.70 31.45 22.79
C ASP A 638 35.35 29.95 22.87
N PRO A 639 34.69 29.48 23.96
CA PRO A 639 34.44 28.05 24.20
C PRO A 639 33.40 27.42 23.25
N ARG A 640 32.84 28.19 22.29
CA ARG A 640 31.94 27.69 21.24
C ARG A 640 32.68 27.56 19.91
N SER A 641 33.55 28.52 19.61
CA SER A 641 34.35 28.59 18.38
C SER A 641 35.49 27.57 18.42
N SER A 642 36.07 27.29 19.59
CA SER A 642 37.12 26.28 19.78
C SER A 642 36.65 24.84 19.50
N LEU A 643 35.32 24.60 19.48
CA LEU A 643 34.73 23.30 19.12
C LEU A 643 34.95 22.91 17.65
N GLN A 644 35.42 23.81 16.79
CA GLN A 644 35.81 23.49 15.40
C GLN A 644 36.82 22.33 15.34
N SER A 645 37.74 22.26 16.31
CA SER A 645 38.74 21.19 16.43
C SER A 645 38.14 19.78 16.51
N ARG A 646 36.88 19.63 16.98
CA ARG A 646 36.17 18.34 16.97
C ARG A 646 35.80 17.87 15.57
N VAL A 647 35.70 18.75 14.58
CA VAL A 647 35.36 18.38 13.19
C VAL A 647 36.49 17.54 12.57
N ALA A 648 37.74 17.97 12.71
CA ALA A 648 38.91 17.22 12.26
C ALA A 648 39.02 15.86 12.96
N TRP A 649 38.85 15.83 14.29
CA TRP A 649 38.85 14.59 15.07
C TRP A 649 37.73 13.62 14.67
N LEU A 650 36.51 14.13 14.40
CA LEU A 650 35.39 13.30 13.93
C LEU A 650 35.62 12.76 12.53
N ARG A 651 36.17 13.55 11.60
CA ARG A 651 36.60 13.08 10.27
C ARG A 651 37.51 11.85 10.41
N ASP A 652 38.52 11.95 11.26
CA ASP A 652 39.51 10.88 11.46
C ASP A 652 38.88 9.63 12.10
N LEU A 653 37.94 9.79 13.04
CA LEU A 653 37.15 8.68 13.55
C LEU A 653 36.21 8.05 12.50
N PHE A 654 35.62 8.84 11.59
CA PHE A 654 34.81 8.30 10.49
C PHE A 654 35.67 7.51 9.49
N ILE A 655 36.91 7.94 9.23
CA ILE A 655 37.89 7.20 8.41
C ILE A 655 38.20 5.84 9.05
N LEU A 656 38.45 5.81 10.37
CA LEU A 656 38.70 4.57 11.10
C LEU A 656 37.46 3.68 11.21
N GLY A 657 36.27 4.26 11.34
CA GLY A 657 35.00 3.55 11.51
C GLY A 657 34.39 2.99 10.22
N PHE A 658 34.69 3.60 9.07
CA PHE A 658 34.22 3.19 7.75
C PHE A 658 35.39 2.91 6.79
N PRO A 659 36.29 1.94 7.07
CA PRO A 659 37.50 1.72 6.28
C PRO A 659 37.25 1.28 4.83
N TRP A 660 36.01 0.90 4.47
CA TRP A 660 35.58 0.56 3.11
C TRP A 660 34.96 1.74 2.34
N ALA A 661 34.72 2.88 3.00
CA ALA A 661 34.08 4.05 2.40
C ALA A 661 35.09 5.20 2.29
N LYS A 662 34.96 6.02 1.25
CA LYS A 662 35.67 7.29 1.21
C LYS A 662 35.03 8.23 2.24
N VAL A 663 35.83 9.03 2.94
CA VAL A 663 35.33 10.09 3.82
C VAL A 663 35.75 11.43 3.23
N HIS A 664 34.81 12.36 3.14
CA HIS A 664 35.04 13.75 2.74
C HIS A 664 34.48 14.71 3.79
N VAL A 665 35.10 15.88 3.91
CA VAL A 665 34.72 16.90 4.90
C VAL A 665 34.57 18.28 4.25
N LEU A 666 33.51 18.98 4.65
CA LEU A 666 33.24 20.38 4.33
C LEU A 666 33.02 21.14 5.61
N GLU A 667 33.82 22.17 5.89
CA GLU A 667 33.56 23.10 6.99
C GLU A 667 33.28 24.51 6.47
N GLU A 668 32.21 25.16 6.95
CA GLU A 668 31.80 26.52 6.58
C GLU A 668 31.99 27.51 7.75
N SER A 669 32.59 28.68 7.48
CA SER A 669 32.59 29.78 8.44
C SER A 669 32.59 31.18 7.78
N VAL A 670 32.50 32.20 8.63
CA VAL A 670 32.37 33.60 8.24
C VAL A 670 33.63 34.15 7.56
N ALA A 671 33.49 34.72 6.35
CA ALA A 671 34.61 35.37 5.65
C ALA A 671 35.08 36.69 6.29
N SER A 672 34.45 37.13 7.38
CA SER A 672 34.86 38.27 8.20
C SER A 672 35.78 37.89 9.38
N MET A 673 36.20 36.63 9.44
CA MET A 673 37.14 36.09 10.42
C MET A 673 38.53 36.76 10.32
N ALA A 674 39.18 37.01 11.45
CA ALA A 674 40.53 37.57 11.47
C ALA A 674 41.56 36.58 10.89
N ALA A 675 42.71 37.08 10.41
CA ALA A 675 43.74 36.23 9.82
C ALA A 675 44.28 35.18 10.81
N VAL A 676 44.45 35.54 12.08
CA VAL A 676 44.90 34.64 13.15
C VAL A 676 43.89 33.52 13.44
N ASP A 677 42.61 33.86 13.58
CA ASP A 677 41.53 32.86 13.78
C ASP A 677 41.44 31.90 12.59
N ARG A 678 41.59 32.43 11.38
CA ARG A 678 41.58 31.65 10.13
C ARG A 678 42.76 30.69 10.07
N ALA A 679 43.94 31.11 10.51
CA ALA A 679 45.10 30.23 10.63
C ALA A 679 44.82 29.06 11.60
N THR A 680 44.21 29.33 12.76
CA THR A 680 43.83 28.28 13.73
C THR A 680 42.83 27.26 13.16
N TYR A 681 41.86 27.70 12.35
CA TYR A 681 40.92 26.79 11.68
C TYR A 681 41.65 25.95 10.61
N SER A 682 42.44 26.58 9.73
CA SER A 682 43.18 25.88 8.67
C SER A 682 44.20 24.88 9.21
N GLU A 683 44.95 25.24 10.25
CA GLU A 683 45.91 24.36 10.93
C GLU A 683 45.22 23.17 11.60
N SER A 684 44.06 23.40 12.24
CA SER A 684 43.32 22.33 12.93
C SER A 684 42.69 21.32 11.96
N ILE A 685 42.26 21.73 10.77
CA ILE A 685 41.67 20.80 9.78
C ILE A 685 42.72 20.24 8.80
N GLY A 686 43.83 20.95 8.60
CA GLY A 686 45.00 20.54 7.82
C GLY A 686 45.07 21.04 6.38
N PHE A 687 44.22 21.99 5.97
CA PHE A 687 44.20 22.56 4.62
C PHE A 687 43.65 24.00 4.61
N LEU A 688 43.87 24.72 3.52
CA LEU A 688 43.45 26.12 3.35
C LEU A 688 42.00 26.22 2.83
N PRO A 689 41.25 27.28 3.20
CA PRO A 689 39.89 27.49 2.73
C PRO A 689 39.82 28.17 1.35
N VAL A 690 38.72 27.90 0.65
CA VAL A 690 38.28 28.72 -0.48
C VAL A 690 37.25 29.76 -0.01
N ARG A 691 37.34 30.99 -0.51
CA ARG A 691 36.39 32.07 -0.20
C ARG A 691 35.40 32.25 -1.35
N ILE A 692 34.16 31.80 -1.15
CA ILE A 692 33.07 31.88 -2.13
C ILE A 692 32.05 32.95 -1.69
N CYS A 693 31.49 33.71 -2.63
CA CYS A 693 30.40 34.66 -2.36
C CYS A 693 29.12 34.33 -3.14
N ALA A 694 27.99 34.25 -2.45
CA ALA A 694 26.69 33.95 -3.05
C ALA A 694 26.13 35.04 -3.99
N SER A 695 26.81 36.19 -4.15
CA SER A 695 26.39 37.27 -5.07
C SER A 695 26.38 36.86 -6.54
N GLY A 696 27.13 35.83 -6.91
CA GLY A 696 27.16 35.28 -8.26
C GLY A 696 26.07 34.25 -8.58
N VAL A 697 25.26 33.88 -7.58
CA VAL A 697 24.16 32.89 -7.70
C VAL A 697 22.90 33.30 -6.95
N SER A 698 22.84 34.51 -6.39
CA SER A 698 21.69 35.01 -5.64
C SER A 698 21.70 36.55 -5.59
N LEU A 699 20.56 37.15 -5.23
CA LEU A 699 20.48 38.60 -5.05
C LEU A 699 21.25 39.13 -3.84
N CYS A 700 21.86 38.29 -2.99
CA CYS A 700 22.49 38.69 -1.74
C CYS A 700 23.99 38.38 -1.74
N ALA A 701 24.82 39.37 -1.40
CA ALA A 701 26.23 39.14 -1.10
C ALA A 701 26.34 38.39 0.22
N ARG A 702 26.84 37.14 0.18
CA ARG A 702 27.12 36.33 1.38
C ARG A 702 28.48 35.64 1.21
N PRO A 703 29.58 36.32 1.56
CA PRO A 703 30.92 35.75 1.47
C PRO A 703 31.18 34.80 2.66
N ARG A 704 31.64 33.58 2.36
CA ARG A 704 31.97 32.52 3.33
C ARG A 704 33.31 31.88 2.99
N LEU A 705 33.92 31.29 4.01
CA LEU A 705 35.11 30.44 3.90
C LEU A 705 34.63 28.99 3.94
N TYR A 706 35.16 28.18 3.03
CA TYR A 706 34.88 26.75 2.94
C TYR A 706 36.21 25.99 2.98
N TRP A 707 36.44 25.21 4.04
CA TRP A 707 37.52 24.23 4.08
C TRP A 707 36.97 22.93 3.49
N ILE A 708 37.60 22.43 2.42
CA ILE A 708 37.20 21.22 1.69
C ILE A 708 38.43 20.36 1.42
N ASP A 709 38.31 19.04 1.56
CA ASP A 709 39.42 18.10 1.38
C ASP A 709 39.54 17.54 -0.06
N TRP A 710 38.65 17.92 -0.97
CA TRP A 710 38.71 17.58 -2.39
C TRP A 710 39.09 18.78 -3.26
N ARG A 711 39.68 18.50 -4.43
CA ARG A 711 40.01 19.52 -5.44
C ARG A 711 38.75 19.99 -6.16
N LEU A 712 38.64 21.30 -6.34
CA LEU A 712 37.64 21.90 -7.23
C LEU A 712 38.15 21.84 -8.67
N ASN A 713 37.35 21.31 -9.58
CA ASN A 713 37.56 21.55 -11.01
C ASN A 713 36.84 22.83 -11.39
N LEU A 714 37.50 23.66 -12.19
CA LEU A 714 36.94 24.94 -12.64
C LEU A 714 36.10 24.75 -13.91
N GLU A 715 35.08 25.56 -14.04
CA GLU A 715 34.15 25.63 -15.17
C GLU A 715 34.20 27.04 -15.75
N ASP A 716 33.75 27.24 -16.99
CA ASP A 716 33.72 28.58 -17.65
C ASP A 716 32.94 29.66 -16.84
N SER A 717 32.11 29.23 -15.88
CA SER A 717 31.31 30.07 -15.00
C SER A 717 31.93 30.30 -13.61
N VAL A 718 33.19 29.92 -13.39
CA VAL A 718 33.91 30.06 -12.10
C VAL A 718 35.31 30.63 -12.35
N SER A 719 35.62 31.79 -11.76
CA SER A 719 36.97 32.36 -11.79
C SER A 719 37.66 32.19 -10.44
N VAL A 720 38.93 31.80 -10.50
CA VAL A 720 39.86 31.82 -9.36
C VAL A 720 40.69 33.09 -9.47
N LEU A 721 40.81 33.80 -8.35
CA LEU A 721 41.70 34.94 -8.21
C LEU A 721 42.99 34.53 -7.48
N ASP A 722 44.03 35.35 -7.56
CA ASP A 722 45.29 35.11 -6.85
C ASP A 722 45.06 34.93 -5.34
N GLU A 723 45.85 34.03 -4.74
CA GLU A 723 45.81 33.75 -3.31
C GLU A 723 46.09 35.02 -2.51
N ARG A 724 45.32 35.20 -1.42
CA ARG A 724 45.53 36.31 -0.49
C ARG A 724 46.16 35.78 0.79
N ASP A 725 47.15 36.54 1.27
CA ASP A 725 48.02 36.19 2.40
C ASP A 725 48.89 34.93 2.11
N ALA A 726 49.86 34.65 2.98
CA ALA A 726 50.73 33.47 2.89
C ALA A 726 50.72 32.68 4.21
N GLY A 727 50.90 31.36 4.17
CA GLY A 727 50.81 30.48 5.36
C GLY A 727 49.37 30.06 5.68
N TRP A 728 49.11 29.60 6.91
CA TRP A 728 47.81 29.06 7.31
C TRP A 728 46.64 30.05 7.26
N GLN A 729 46.93 31.36 7.30
CA GLN A 729 45.98 32.42 7.05
C GLN A 729 45.63 32.64 5.57
N ALA A 730 46.29 31.97 4.62
CA ALA A 730 45.98 32.15 3.21
C ALA A 730 44.57 31.64 2.84
N PHE A 731 44.00 32.15 1.75
CA PHE A 731 42.79 31.59 1.16
C PHE A 731 42.72 31.86 -0.35
N THR A 732 42.08 30.94 -1.08
CA THR A 732 41.84 31.07 -2.53
C THR A 732 40.49 31.75 -2.77
N PRO A 733 40.42 32.95 -3.37
CA PRO A 733 39.15 33.59 -3.68
C PRO A 733 38.52 32.98 -4.94
N ILE A 734 37.23 32.66 -4.86
CA ILE A 734 36.44 32.10 -5.96
C ILE A 734 35.22 32.99 -6.23
N GLU A 735 35.07 33.43 -7.47
CA GLU A 735 33.89 34.14 -7.93
C GLU A 735 33.00 33.25 -8.80
N LEU A 736 31.70 33.40 -8.62
CA LEU A 736 30.68 32.65 -9.37
C LEU A 736 30.11 33.59 -10.44
N CYS A 737 30.22 33.21 -11.71
CA CYS A 737 29.86 34.02 -12.87
C CYS A 737 28.63 33.44 -13.58
N ILE A 738 27.60 33.09 -12.80
CA ILE A 738 26.42 32.37 -13.29
C ILE A 738 25.28 33.38 -13.53
N PRO A 739 24.67 33.43 -14.73
CA PRO A 739 23.49 34.26 -14.97
C PRO A 739 22.35 33.83 -14.05
N PHE A 740 22.02 34.66 -13.06
CA PHE A 740 20.86 34.41 -12.20
C PHE A 740 19.56 34.77 -12.94
N GLY A 741 18.47 34.07 -12.58
CA GLY A 741 17.15 34.22 -13.19
C GLY A 741 16.52 35.60 -12.98
N ASP A 742 15.29 35.78 -13.46
CA ASP A 742 14.61 37.07 -13.41
C ASP A 742 14.52 37.60 -11.96
N GLN A 743 14.90 38.86 -11.72
CA GLN A 743 14.80 39.48 -10.39
C GLN A 743 13.37 39.40 -9.83
N ARG A 744 12.36 39.35 -10.71
CA ARG A 744 10.94 39.19 -10.37
C ARG A 744 10.60 37.83 -9.75
N ASP A 745 11.44 36.82 -9.89
CA ASP A 745 11.23 35.52 -9.24
C ASP A 745 11.55 35.58 -7.73
N PHE A 746 12.40 36.53 -7.29
CA PHE A 746 12.78 36.73 -5.88
C PHE A 746 12.06 37.91 -5.19
N LEU A 747 11.44 38.80 -5.95
CA LEU A 747 10.78 40.01 -5.45
C LEU A 747 9.26 39.83 -5.44
N SER A 748 8.58 40.38 -4.43
CA SER A 748 7.11 40.43 -4.44
C SER A 748 6.58 41.25 -5.62
N PRO A 749 5.43 40.90 -6.22
CA PRO A 749 4.86 41.65 -7.33
C PRO A 749 4.72 43.16 -7.02
N GLY A 750 5.26 44.00 -7.91
CA GLY A 750 5.30 45.46 -7.75
C GLY A 750 6.56 46.01 -7.09
N TRP A 751 7.45 45.16 -6.56
CA TRP A 751 8.73 45.59 -5.98
C TRP A 751 9.87 45.57 -7.00
N GLN A 752 10.78 46.52 -6.90
CA GLN A 752 11.99 46.64 -7.72
C GLN A 752 13.18 47.02 -6.84
N LYS A 753 14.40 46.64 -7.24
CA LYS A 753 15.64 47.09 -6.59
C LYS A 753 15.95 48.52 -6.99
N VAL A 754 16.32 49.36 -6.01
CA VAL A 754 16.82 50.73 -6.25
C VAL A 754 18.11 50.68 -7.05
N GLU A 755 19.07 49.84 -6.64
CA GLU A 755 20.31 49.59 -7.36
C GLU A 755 20.23 48.21 -8.04
N VAL A 756 19.76 48.19 -9.29
CA VAL A 756 19.46 46.95 -10.04
C VAL A 756 20.64 45.98 -10.08
N ASN A 757 21.86 46.50 -10.29
CA ASN A 757 23.07 45.69 -10.51
C ASN A 757 23.83 45.35 -9.22
N ARG A 758 23.56 46.01 -8.08
CA ARG A 758 24.26 45.74 -6.81
C ARG A 758 23.56 44.61 -6.04
N PRO A 759 24.27 43.59 -5.55
CA PRO A 759 23.68 42.63 -4.62
C PRO A 759 23.18 43.32 -3.35
N PHE A 760 22.11 42.81 -2.75
CA PHE A 760 21.75 43.17 -1.37
C PHE A 760 22.92 42.84 -0.43
N PRO A 761 23.15 43.65 0.62
CA PRO A 761 24.16 43.35 1.63
C PRO A 761 23.83 42.05 2.36
N THR A 762 24.84 41.44 2.98
CA THR A 762 24.67 40.24 3.83
C THR A 762 23.54 40.46 4.83
N PHE A 763 22.45 39.69 4.71
CA PHE A 763 21.34 39.79 5.66
C PHE A 763 21.80 39.33 7.04
N THR A 764 21.88 40.27 7.99
CA THR A 764 22.05 39.99 9.41
C THR A 764 20.68 39.84 10.07
N SER A 765 20.63 39.14 11.20
CA SER A 765 19.38 38.96 11.95
C SER A 765 18.93 40.29 12.54
N SER A 766 17.78 40.80 12.09
CA SER A 766 17.12 41.99 12.62
C SER A 766 16.50 41.70 13.99
N ILE A 767 17.34 41.55 15.01
CA ILE A 767 16.91 41.39 16.40
C ILE A 767 16.63 42.81 16.94
N PRO A 768 15.38 43.16 17.28
CA PRO A 768 15.11 44.41 17.98
C PRO A 768 15.81 44.37 19.34
N LYS A 769 16.68 45.35 19.60
CA LYS A 769 17.34 45.56 20.89
C LYS A 769 16.83 46.86 21.49
N GLU A 770 16.57 46.85 22.79
CA GLU A 770 16.15 48.06 23.52
C GLU A 770 17.26 49.12 23.58
N ASN A 771 18.53 48.68 23.55
CA ASN A 771 19.71 49.53 23.50
C ASN A 771 20.53 49.26 22.22
N PRO A 772 21.16 50.29 21.62
CA PRO A 772 22.13 50.09 20.55
C PRO A 772 23.31 49.24 21.05
N GLY A 773 23.80 48.32 20.22
CA GLY A 773 24.97 47.51 20.56
C GLY A 773 26.27 48.32 20.52
N LEU A 774 27.32 47.85 21.21
CA LEU A 774 28.67 48.40 21.06
C LEU A 774 29.10 48.37 19.58
N ASN A 775 29.57 49.51 19.06
CA ASN A 775 30.12 49.69 17.71
C ASN A 775 29.37 48.93 16.60
N PRO A 776 28.15 49.37 16.20
CA PRO A 776 27.45 48.78 15.08
C PRO A 776 28.20 49.08 13.77
N LEU A 777 28.63 48.03 13.07
CA LEU A 777 29.29 48.09 11.75
C LEU A 777 28.34 48.58 10.65
N ALA A 778 28.04 49.88 10.64
CA ALA A 778 27.46 50.65 9.53
C ALA A 778 27.42 52.18 9.76
N CYS A 779 27.66 52.69 10.98
CA CYS A 779 27.44 54.10 11.30
C CYS A 779 28.73 54.92 11.32
N SER A 780 28.88 55.88 10.39
CA SER A 780 29.67 57.08 10.69
C SER A 780 28.84 58.01 11.59
N PRO A 781 29.45 58.96 12.34
CA PRO A 781 28.72 59.76 13.34
C PRO A 781 27.69 60.76 12.78
N ALA A 782 27.51 60.84 11.46
CA ALA A 782 26.92 62.01 10.79
C ALA A 782 25.69 61.72 9.91
N THR A 783 24.74 60.89 10.38
CA THR A 783 23.32 60.97 9.96
C THR A 783 22.40 60.17 10.89
N LEU A 784 21.68 60.86 11.77
CA LEU A 784 20.57 60.28 12.55
C LEU A 784 19.31 61.15 12.38
N THR A 785 18.45 60.77 11.43
CA THR A 785 17.05 61.21 11.37
C THR A 785 16.13 60.01 11.56
N PRO A 786 15.20 60.03 12.54
CA PRO A 786 14.41 58.86 12.90
C PRO A 786 13.20 58.69 11.97
N SER A 787 13.35 57.94 10.87
CA SER A 787 12.23 57.51 10.04
C SER A 787 11.46 56.37 10.72
N LYS A 788 10.32 56.71 11.36
CA LYS A 788 9.37 55.73 11.89
C LYS A 788 8.75 54.91 10.75
N GLY A 789 9.31 53.74 10.46
CA GLY A 789 8.75 52.74 9.55
C GLY A 789 8.23 51.51 10.31
N VAL A 790 6.91 51.39 10.46
CA VAL A 790 6.28 50.22 11.09
C VAL A 790 6.41 49.00 10.18
N CYS A 791 6.92 47.88 10.71
CA CYS A 791 6.83 46.58 10.04
C CYS A 791 6.44 45.46 11.03
N SER A 792 5.21 45.51 11.51
CA SER A 792 4.58 44.45 12.30
C SER A 792 3.86 43.44 11.40
N SER A 793 4.61 42.56 10.73
CA SER A 793 4.05 41.40 10.04
C SER A 793 4.90 40.15 10.21
N ARG A 794 4.30 39.09 10.77
CA ARG A 794 4.92 37.75 10.84
C ARG A 794 5.35 37.31 9.44
N PRO A 795 6.57 36.74 9.25
CA PRO A 795 6.94 36.18 7.96
C PRO A 795 5.99 35.03 7.59
N ARG A 796 5.36 35.13 6.42
CA ARG A 796 4.82 33.94 5.76
C ARG A 796 6.01 33.21 5.12
N LEU A 797 6.09 31.90 5.34
CA LEU A 797 7.04 31.03 4.64
C LEU A 797 6.90 31.25 3.13
N TRP A 798 7.98 31.60 2.45
CA TRP A 798 7.96 31.92 1.03
C TRP A 798 8.42 30.71 0.19
N GLU A 799 7.62 30.38 -0.81
CA GLU A 799 7.89 29.34 -1.79
C GLU A 799 8.81 29.86 -2.92
N ASP A 800 9.34 28.92 -3.71
CA ASP A 800 9.81 29.12 -5.10
C ASP A 800 10.85 30.23 -5.37
N THR A 801 12.12 29.82 -5.48
CA THR A 801 12.97 30.36 -6.55
C THR A 801 13.96 29.32 -7.06
N ARG A 802 13.69 28.76 -8.26
CA ARG A 802 14.62 27.84 -8.93
C ARG A 802 15.44 28.60 -9.95
N LEU A 803 16.75 28.60 -9.74
CA LEU A 803 17.74 28.96 -10.76
C LEU A 803 17.98 27.77 -11.68
N GLU A 804 17.95 28.00 -12.99
CA GLU A 804 18.53 27.07 -13.96
C GLU A 804 20.05 27.22 -13.91
N LEU A 805 20.70 26.39 -13.08
CA LEU A 805 22.15 26.35 -12.93
C LEU A 805 22.76 25.42 -14.00
N CYS A 806 23.74 25.96 -14.73
CA CYS A 806 24.36 25.32 -15.89
C CYS A 806 25.21 24.09 -15.58
N GLY A 807 25.37 23.24 -16.60
CA GLY A 807 26.69 22.73 -16.95
C GLY A 807 27.25 21.59 -16.10
N SER A 808 28.27 21.90 -15.29
CA SER A 808 29.52 21.16 -15.36
C SER A 808 30.10 20.70 -14.01
N LEU A 809 29.40 20.97 -12.90
CA LEU A 809 29.64 20.32 -11.58
C LEU A 809 29.62 18.77 -11.68
N ARG A 810 29.06 18.24 -12.77
CA ARG A 810 29.05 16.82 -13.18
C ARG A 810 30.39 16.25 -13.63
N GLN A 811 31.42 17.05 -13.87
CA GLN A 811 32.71 16.58 -14.40
C GLN A 811 33.74 16.24 -13.31
N VAL A 812 33.47 16.52 -12.03
CA VAL A 812 34.40 16.22 -10.92
C VAL A 812 34.23 14.78 -10.38
N LEU A 813 33.08 14.16 -10.65
CA LEU A 813 32.75 12.80 -10.24
C LEU A 813 32.96 11.84 -11.41
N ASP A 814 34.24 11.63 -11.73
CA ASP A 814 34.65 10.99 -12.98
C ASP A 814 34.08 9.58 -13.10
N ARG A 815 33.57 9.27 -14.29
CA ARG A 815 32.88 8.01 -14.56
C ARG A 815 33.88 6.99 -15.13
N PRO A 816 33.71 5.67 -14.92
CA PRO A 816 34.17 4.75 -15.96
C PRO A 816 33.52 5.18 -17.28
N PRO A 817 34.19 5.04 -18.43
CA PRO A 817 33.73 5.61 -19.68
C PRO A 817 32.28 5.20 -19.95
N LEU A 818 31.49 6.15 -20.45
CA LEU A 818 30.21 5.82 -21.08
C LEU A 818 30.52 4.87 -22.23
N GLY A 819 30.46 3.56 -21.94
CA GLY A 819 30.21 2.56 -22.97
C GLY A 819 29.02 3.07 -23.74
N SER A 820 29.23 3.31 -25.04
CA SER A 820 28.19 3.82 -25.91
C SER A 820 26.94 2.99 -25.68
N LEU A 821 25.83 3.66 -25.36
CA LEU A 821 24.51 3.00 -25.39
C LEU A 821 24.46 2.24 -26.71
N PRO A 822 24.26 0.90 -26.71
CA PRO A 822 24.36 0.12 -27.93
C PRO A 822 23.44 0.79 -28.97
N PRO A 823 23.95 1.19 -30.14
CA PRO A 823 23.26 2.13 -31.02
C PRO A 823 21.91 1.61 -31.53
N ASN A 824 21.64 0.32 -31.34
CA ASN A 824 20.37 -0.33 -31.53
C ASN A 824 19.72 -0.67 -30.17
N LEU A 825 18.96 0.27 -29.60
CA LEU A 825 17.93 -0.06 -28.61
C LEU A 825 16.70 -0.63 -29.36
N PRO A 826 16.36 -1.93 -29.21
CA PRO A 826 15.25 -2.53 -29.96
C PRO A 826 13.91 -2.19 -29.28
N GLY A 827 13.37 -1.00 -29.59
CA GLY A 827 12.03 -0.62 -29.13
C GLY A 827 11.69 0.84 -29.37
N SER A 828 10.42 1.12 -29.68
CA SER A 828 9.90 2.49 -29.66
C SER A 828 9.95 3.07 -28.24
N ASN A 829 9.98 4.41 -28.11
CA ASN A 829 9.93 5.08 -26.80
C ASN A 829 8.76 4.59 -25.90
N GLU A 830 7.64 4.20 -26.52
CA GLU A 830 6.48 3.63 -25.85
C GLU A 830 6.78 2.28 -25.16
N ALA A 831 7.61 1.42 -25.75
CA ALA A 831 7.97 0.12 -25.16
C ALA A 831 8.73 0.28 -23.83
N LEU A 832 9.64 1.26 -23.76
CA LEU A 832 10.36 1.60 -22.54
C LEU A 832 9.44 2.26 -21.49
N GLU A 833 8.53 3.16 -21.90
CA GLU A 833 7.51 3.71 -20.99
C GLU A 833 6.59 2.61 -20.41
N LEU A 834 6.19 1.62 -21.23
CA LEU A 834 5.43 0.44 -20.76
C LEU A 834 6.24 -0.42 -19.80
N ALA A 835 7.52 -0.68 -20.08
CA ALA A 835 8.39 -1.46 -19.21
C ALA A 835 8.52 -0.81 -17.82
N LEU A 836 8.77 0.50 -17.75
CA LEU A 836 8.81 1.25 -16.49
C LEU A 836 7.48 1.17 -15.73
N VAL A 837 6.35 1.40 -16.42
CA VAL A 837 5.01 1.33 -15.78
C VAL A 837 4.72 -0.08 -15.25
N ARG A 838 5.08 -1.14 -15.98
CA ARG A 838 4.96 -2.54 -15.53
C ARG A 838 5.83 -2.80 -14.29
N ASN A 839 7.10 -2.42 -14.33
CA ASN A 839 8.03 -2.63 -13.22
C ASN A 839 7.56 -1.92 -11.94
N ILE A 840 7.12 -0.66 -12.02
CA ILE A 840 6.58 0.07 -10.86
C ILE A 840 5.26 -0.55 -10.37
N SER A 841 4.42 -1.05 -11.28
CA SER A 841 3.13 -1.66 -10.92
C SER A 841 3.26 -2.97 -10.14
N LYS A 842 4.41 -3.66 -10.22
CA LYS A 842 4.71 -4.83 -9.37
C LYS A 842 4.75 -4.46 -7.88
N SER A 843 5.16 -3.24 -7.54
CA SER A 843 5.15 -2.72 -6.15
C SER A 843 3.76 -2.25 -5.68
N SER A 844 2.68 -2.73 -6.30
CA SER A 844 1.30 -2.51 -5.84
C SER A 844 1.05 -3.23 -4.52
N SER A 845 0.41 -2.54 -3.56
CA SER A 845 0.09 -3.11 -2.25
C SER A 845 -0.93 -4.26 -2.33
N SER A 846 -1.21 -4.88 -1.18
CA SER A 846 -2.30 -5.86 -1.01
C SER A 846 -3.67 -5.44 -1.55
N LYS A 847 -3.92 -4.14 -1.79
CA LYS A 847 -5.16 -3.62 -2.41
C LYS A 847 -5.15 -3.63 -3.94
N GLY A 848 -4.00 -3.84 -4.58
CA GLY A 848 -3.82 -3.96 -6.02
C GLY A 848 -3.86 -2.66 -6.83
N SER A 849 -3.96 -1.49 -6.17
CA SER A 849 -4.15 -0.19 -6.86
C SER A 849 -3.43 1.01 -6.23
N ASP A 850 -2.78 0.84 -5.07
CA ASP A 850 -1.81 1.80 -4.54
C ASP A 850 -0.40 1.20 -4.54
N VAL A 851 0.54 1.87 -5.21
CA VAL A 851 1.96 1.48 -5.14
C VAL A 851 2.56 1.92 -3.80
N LYS A 852 3.42 1.05 -3.25
CA LYS A 852 4.22 1.30 -2.06
C LYS A 852 5.67 0.93 -2.37
N MET A 853 6.58 1.90 -2.24
CA MET A 853 8.00 1.63 -2.35
C MET A 853 8.53 1.19 -0.99
N THR A 854 8.78 -0.11 -0.83
CA THR A 854 9.56 -0.69 0.26
C THR A 854 11.04 -0.53 -0.05
N SER A 855 11.86 -0.07 0.90
CA SER A 855 13.32 -0.22 0.78
C SER A 855 13.70 -1.71 0.93
N GLY A 856 14.94 -2.09 0.61
CA GLY A 856 15.38 -3.50 0.56
C GLY A 856 15.44 -4.21 1.93
N GLY A 857 14.28 -4.55 2.49
CA GLY A 857 14.10 -5.20 3.78
C GLY A 857 12.61 -5.40 4.11
N THR A 858 12.31 -6.04 5.23
CA THR A 858 10.95 -6.36 5.70
C THR A 858 10.20 -5.14 6.26
N GLU A 859 10.02 -4.11 5.44
CA GLU A 859 9.21 -2.93 5.78
C GLU A 859 7.73 -3.22 5.53
N GLY A 860 6.98 -3.43 6.62
CA GLY A 860 5.59 -3.89 6.55
C GLY A 860 4.65 -2.96 5.75
N PRO A 861 3.58 -3.51 5.13
CA PRO A 861 2.66 -2.75 4.29
C PRO A 861 1.80 -1.72 5.03
N ASP A 862 2.01 -1.50 6.32
CA ASP A 862 1.30 -0.53 7.15
C ASP A 862 2.18 0.67 7.58
N VAL A 863 3.44 0.73 7.14
CA VAL A 863 4.34 1.89 7.37
C VAL A 863 3.78 3.18 6.75
N TRP A 864 3.89 4.27 7.51
CA TRP A 864 3.55 5.64 7.17
C TRP A 864 4.74 6.55 7.56
N PRO A 865 5.12 7.54 6.73
CA PRO A 865 4.51 7.96 5.46
C PRO A 865 4.86 7.02 4.29
N ARG A 866 4.14 7.14 3.17
CA ARG A 866 4.52 6.46 1.92
C ARG A 866 5.82 7.06 1.36
N LYS A 867 6.78 6.22 0.95
CA LYS A 867 7.93 6.66 0.15
C LYS A 867 7.47 7.10 -1.25
N ALA A 868 7.94 8.27 -1.69
CA ALA A 868 7.54 8.89 -2.95
C ALA A 868 8.20 8.23 -4.17
N ILE A 869 7.52 8.28 -5.32
CA ILE A 869 8.10 7.96 -6.62
C ILE A 869 8.67 9.25 -7.24
N PRO A 870 9.95 9.27 -7.66
CA PRO A 870 10.53 10.43 -8.31
C PRO A 870 9.82 10.76 -9.63
N SER A 871 9.18 11.93 -9.71
CA SER A 871 8.54 12.38 -10.96
C SER A 871 9.56 12.60 -12.09
N LYS A 872 10.83 12.83 -11.73
CA LYS A 872 12.01 13.00 -12.60
C LYS A 872 12.32 11.79 -13.49
N LEU A 873 11.65 10.64 -13.31
CA LEU A 873 11.72 9.51 -14.25
C LEU A 873 11.04 9.83 -15.60
N TRP A 874 10.08 10.74 -15.62
CA TRP A 874 9.35 11.14 -16.83
C TRP A 874 9.60 12.61 -17.21
N ARG A 875 9.49 12.91 -18.50
CA ARG A 875 9.34 14.28 -19.02
C ARG A 875 7.85 14.61 -19.11
N TRP A 876 7.45 15.75 -18.54
CA TRP A 876 6.05 16.11 -18.36
C TRP A 876 5.58 17.19 -19.32
N ARG A 877 4.27 17.20 -19.60
CA ARG A 877 3.55 18.29 -20.26
C ARG A 877 2.27 18.61 -19.51
N THR A 878 1.92 19.89 -19.42
CA THR A 878 0.62 20.34 -18.92
C THR A 878 -0.48 19.94 -19.90
N ILE A 879 -1.46 19.20 -19.41
CA ILE A 879 -2.68 18.85 -20.15
C ILE A 879 -3.71 19.95 -19.97
N CYS A 880 -3.95 20.39 -18.73
CA CYS A 880 -4.81 21.52 -18.46
C CYS A 880 -4.51 22.18 -17.10
N SER A 881 -4.91 23.45 -17.02
CA SER A 881 -4.97 24.29 -15.82
C SER A 881 -6.32 25.01 -15.86
N TRP A 882 -6.99 25.16 -14.71
CA TRP A 882 -8.24 25.91 -14.60
C TRP A 882 -8.44 26.49 -13.20
N ARG A 883 -9.18 27.59 -13.08
CA ARG A 883 -9.63 28.10 -11.78
C ARG A 883 -10.89 27.40 -11.31
N PHE A 884 -10.99 27.16 -10.00
CA PHE A 884 -12.26 26.74 -9.41
C PHE A 884 -13.25 27.89 -9.41
N LYS A 885 -14.51 27.59 -9.73
CA LYS A 885 -15.62 28.54 -9.54
C LYS A 885 -16.23 28.24 -8.18
N HIS A 886 -15.92 29.04 -7.17
CA HIS A 886 -16.43 28.89 -5.79
C HIS A 886 -17.90 29.31 -5.67
N LEU A 887 -18.78 28.67 -6.44
CA LEU A 887 -20.22 28.98 -6.52
C LEU A 887 -20.96 28.83 -5.18
N HIS A 888 -20.39 28.07 -4.25
CA HIS A 888 -20.96 27.77 -2.93
C HIS A 888 -19.93 27.92 -1.79
N GLY A 889 -18.93 28.79 -1.97
CA GLY A 889 -17.84 29.00 -1.00
C GLY A 889 -16.61 28.10 -1.21
N PRO A 890 -15.63 28.15 -0.28
CA PRO A 890 -14.40 27.36 -0.37
C PRO A 890 -14.67 25.87 -0.09
N GLU A 891 -14.23 25.00 -1.01
CA GLU A 891 -14.20 23.55 -0.79
C GLU A 891 -12.88 23.14 -0.12
N HIS A 892 -12.91 22.04 0.64
CA HIS A 892 -11.70 21.51 1.29
C HIS A 892 -10.71 20.95 0.27
N ILE A 893 -9.40 21.19 0.46
CA ILE A 893 -8.32 20.80 -0.47
C ILE A 893 -8.40 19.35 -0.98
N ASN A 894 -8.54 18.36 -0.09
CA ASN A 894 -8.82 16.95 -0.44
C ASN A 894 -9.92 16.74 -1.50
N VAL A 895 -10.99 17.55 -1.50
CA VAL A 895 -12.08 17.46 -2.48
C VAL A 895 -11.64 18.04 -3.83
N LEU A 896 -10.91 19.16 -3.81
CA LEU A 896 -10.39 19.83 -5.00
C LEU A 896 -9.36 18.94 -5.73
N GLU A 897 -8.45 18.31 -4.99
CA GLU A 897 -7.48 17.33 -5.49
C GLU A 897 -8.20 16.11 -6.12
N LEU A 898 -9.24 15.58 -5.47
CA LEU A 898 -10.01 14.46 -5.99
C LEU A 898 -10.81 14.85 -7.25
N ARG A 899 -11.25 16.11 -7.36
CA ARG A 899 -11.81 16.69 -8.58
C ARG A 899 -10.75 16.88 -9.68
N ALA A 900 -9.50 17.16 -9.34
CA ALA A 900 -8.40 17.20 -10.30
C ALA A 900 -8.10 15.80 -10.87
N PHE A 901 -8.10 14.76 -10.02
CA PHE A 901 -8.04 13.36 -10.46
C PHE A 901 -9.22 12.99 -11.37
N LEU A 902 -10.45 13.34 -11.00
CA LEU A 902 -11.64 13.13 -11.85
C LEU A 902 -11.51 13.85 -13.21
N THR A 903 -10.82 14.99 -13.25
CA THR A 903 -10.56 15.74 -14.49
C THR A 903 -9.51 15.06 -15.36
N SER A 904 -8.47 14.43 -14.77
CA SER A 904 -7.52 13.59 -15.51
C SER A 904 -8.22 12.36 -16.11
N LEU A 905 -9.14 11.73 -15.38
CA LEU A 905 -9.94 10.60 -15.87
C LEU A 905 -10.84 11.02 -17.04
N ARG A 906 -11.57 12.14 -16.92
CA ARG A 906 -12.38 12.72 -18.02
C ARG A 906 -11.54 13.05 -19.25
N TRP A 907 -10.29 13.47 -19.09
CA TRP A 907 -9.38 13.67 -20.22
C TRP A 907 -8.98 12.34 -20.89
N ARG A 908 -8.62 11.31 -20.10
CA ARG A 908 -8.27 9.97 -20.65
C ARG A 908 -9.41 9.37 -21.47
N LEU A 909 -10.65 9.50 -21.00
CA LEU A 909 -11.86 8.98 -21.67
C LEU A 909 -12.14 9.59 -23.04
N ARG A 910 -11.64 10.80 -23.35
CA ARG A 910 -11.81 11.43 -24.67
C ARG A 910 -10.92 10.83 -25.76
N LYS A 911 -10.02 9.90 -25.42
CA LYS A 911 -9.15 9.20 -26.37
C LYS A 911 -9.50 7.71 -26.36
N LYS A 912 -9.75 7.12 -27.54
CA LYS A 912 -10.03 5.67 -27.67
C LYS A 912 -8.97 4.81 -26.95
N GLY A 913 -7.68 5.15 -27.08
CA GLY A 913 -6.57 4.45 -26.41
C GLY A 913 -6.49 4.60 -24.88
N GLY A 914 -7.36 5.41 -24.26
CA GLY A 914 -7.45 5.55 -22.79
C GLY A 914 -8.49 4.63 -22.14
N ILE A 915 -9.39 4.02 -22.92
CA ILE A 915 -10.46 3.13 -22.44
C ILE A 915 -9.91 1.70 -22.28
N ALA A 916 -10.47 0.93 -21.33
CA ALA A 916 -10.06 -0.44 -21.03
C ALA A 916 -8.55 -0.61 -20.71
N LYS A 917 -7.94 0.40 -20.06
CA LYS A 917 -6.52 0.39 -19.65
C LYS A 917 -6.33 0.30 -18.14
N ARG A 918 -5.24 -0.34 -17.72
CA ARG A 918 -4.54 -0.02 -16.46
C ARG A 918 -3.76 1.27 -16.69
N PHE A 919 -3.86 2.27 -15.82
CA PHE A 919 -3.14 3.53 -16.01
C PHE A 919 -2.49 4.03 -14.72
N PHE A 920 -1.28 4.56 -14.85
CA PHE A 920 -0.51 5.09 -13.73
C PHE A 920 -0.85 6.55 -13.46
N HIS A 921 -1.06 6.91 -12.19
CA HIS A 921 -1.38 8.29 -11.80
C HIS A 921 -0.68 8.70 -10.49
N LEU A 922 0.08 9.80 -10.52
CA LEU A 922 0.75 10.36 -9.34
C LEU A 922 -0.16 11.34 -8.57
N LEU A 923 -0.15 11.23 -7.24
CA LEU A 923 -0.82 12.12 -6.29
C LEU A 923 0.11 12.38 -5.09
N ASP A 924 0.13 13.60 -4.58
CA ASP A 924 0.67 13.97 -3.26
C ASP A 924 -0.34 13.75 -2.13
N SER A 925 -1.63 13.87 -2.43
CA SER A 925 -2.71 13.61 -1.47
C SER A 925 -2.78 12.15 -1.01
N GLN A 926 -2.16 11.86 0.14
CA GLN A 926 -2.22 10.53 0.77
C GLN A 926 -3.66 10.13 1.17
N VAL A 927 -4.53 11.11 1.43
CA VAL A 927 -5.98 10.89 1.66
C VAL A 927 -6.63 10.35 0.38
N ASN A 928 -6.43 11.01 -0.76
CA ASN A 928 -7.03 10.58 -2.01
C ASN A 928 -6.44 9.26 -2.54
N LEU A 929 -5.13 9.03 -2.36
CA LEU A 929 -4.52 7.71 -2.58
C LEU A 929 -5.22 6.62 -1.76
N GLY A 930 -5.43 6.86 -0.47
CA GLY A 930 -6.11 5.93 0.42
C GLY A 930 -7.57 5.65 0.03
N ILE A 931 -8.29 6.65 -0.47
CA ILE A 931 -9.69 6.53 -0.89
C ILE A 931 -9.82 5.80 -2.22
N LEU A 932 -9.04 6.20 -3.24
CA LEU A 932 -9.05 5.58 -4.57
C LEU A 932 -8.69 4.09 -4.50
N ALA A 933 -7.65 3.74 -3.73
CA ALA A 933 -7.23 2.35 -3.58
C ALA A 933 -8.16 1.50 -2.69
N LYS A 934 -8.93 2.12 -1.78
CA LYS A 934 -10.00 1.43 -1.02
C LYS A 934 -11.28 1.27 -1.83
N GLY A 935 -11.56 2.18 -2.78
CA GLY A 935 -12.82 2.27 -3.51
C GLY A 935 -14.00 2.78 -2.67
N ARG A 936 -13.75 3.30 -1.45
CA ARG A 936 -14.78 3.81 -0.52
C ARG A 936 -14.21 4.86 0.44
N THR A 937 -15.09 5.72 0.98
CA THR A 937 -14.73 6.76 1.96
C THR A 937 -15.80 6.90 3.05
N SER A 938 -15.41 7.36 4.23
CA SER A 938 -16.32 7.76 5.31
C SER A 938 -16.69 9.26 5.27
N SER A 939 -16.08 10.02 4.35
CA SER A 939 -16.31 11.47 4.23
C SER A 939 -17.44 11.78 3.25
N ARG A 940 -18.53 12.33 3.78
CA ARG A 940 -19.69 12.82 3.01
C ARG A 940 -19.33 13.86 1.93
N LYS A 941 -18.23 14.61 2.11
CA LYS A 941 -17.75 15.60 1.12
C LYS A 941 -17.02 14.94 -0.06
N LEU A 942 -16.38 13.79 0.17
CA LEU A 942 -15.59 13.08 -0.86
C LEU A 942 -16.40 12.00 -1.57
N SER A 943 -17.40 11.41 -0.91
CA SER A 943 -18.25 10.34 -1.45
C SER A 943 -18.88 10.67 -2.81
N PRO A 944 -19.51 11.85 -3.04
CA PRO A 944 -20.11 12.16 -4.35
C PRO A 944 -19.09 12.21 -5.49
N VAL A 945 -17.89 12.72 -5.24
CA VAL A 945 -16.81 12.79 -6.25
C VAL A 945 -16.24 11.39 -6.50
N LEU A 946 -16.07 10.58 -5.45
CA LEU A 946 -15.66 9.19 -5.56
C LEU A 946 -16.66 8.35 -6.36
N CYS A 947 -17.97 8.51 -6.13
CA CYS A 947 -19.00 7.82 -6.90
C CYS A 947 -18.95 8.17 -8.40
N GLN A 948 -18.70 9.44 -8.75
CA GLN A 948 -18.48 9.83 -10.16
C GLN A 948 -17.23 9.17 -10.74
N ILE A 949 -16.13 9.12 -9.99
CA ILE A 949 -14.90 8.42 -10.40
C ILE A 949 -15.17 6.93 -10.60
N SER A 950 -15.77 6.26 -9.61
CA SER A 950 -16.09 4.83 -9.66
C SER A 950 -16.99 4.48 -10.84
N ALA A 951 -18.04 5.27 -11.10
CA ALA A 951 -18.91 5.06 -12.26
C ALA A 951 -18.11 5.09 -13.57
N LEU A 952 -17.28 6.12 -13.78
CA LEU A 952 -16.43 6.25 -14.98
C LEU A 952 -15.40 5.13 -15.10
N LEU A 953 -14.81 4.68 -13.99
CA LEU A 953 -13.86 3.56 -13.98
C LEU A 953 -14.55 2.24 -14.36
N LEU A 954 -15.77 2.01 -13.86
CA LEU A 954 -16.57 0.83 -14.17
C LEU A 954 -17.01 0.82 -15.64
N THR A 955 -17.65 1.88 -16.12
CA THR A 955 -18.18 1.96 -17.50
C THR A 955 -17.10 1.88 -18.57
N ALA A 956 -15.93 2.47 -18.33
CA ALA A 956 -14.81 2.43 -19.28
C ALA A 956 -13.87 1.22 -19.09
N ASN A 957 -14.21 0.27 -18.22
CA ASN A 957 -13.36 -0.86 -17.81
C ASN A 957 -11.91 -0.43 -17.43
N MET A 958 -11.74 0.74 -16.82
CA MET A 958 -10.41 1.29 -16.47
C MET A 958 -9.97 0.86 -15.07
N LEU A 959 -8.66 0.83 -14.83
CA LEU A 959 -8.07 0.58 -13.52
C LEU A 959 -6.98 1.61 -13.21
N PRO A 960 -7.17 2.50 -12.21
CA PRO A 960 -6.11 3.38 -11.76
C PRO A 960 -5.11 2.59 -10.92
N ILE A 961 -3.83 2.84 -11.14
CA ILE A 961 -2.74 2.46 -10.27
C ILE A 961 -2.15 3.78 -9.79
N CYS A 962 -2.42 4.12 -8.54
CA CYS A 962 -2.04 5.41 -7.97
C CYS A 962 -0.78 5.28 -7.13
N ALA A 963 0.10 6.28 -7.20
CA ALA A 963 1.32 6.32 -6.40
C ALA A 963 1.54 7.69 -5.76
N TYR A 964 2.26 7.68 -4.64
CA TYR A 964 2.64 8.91 -3.94
C TYR A 964 3.80 9.61 -4.65
N VAL A 965 3.69 10.92 -4.82
CA VAL A 965 4.78 11.83 -5.20
C VAL A 965 4.86 12.93 -4.14
N ASN A 966 6.06 13.40 -3.80
CA ASN A 966 6.19 14.55 -2.90
C ASN A 966 5.60 15.80 -3.57
N THR A 967 4.90 16.66 -2.82
CA THR A 967 4.27 17.89 -3.36
C THR A 967 5.25 18.77 -4.15
N HIS A 968 6.49 18.96 -3.65
CA HIS A 968 7.54 19.73 -4.34
C HIS A 968 8.03 19.12 -5.68
N ASP A 969 7.78 17.82 -5.86
CA ASP A 969 8.12 17.05 -7.05
C ASP A 969 6.86 16.78 -7.91
N ASN A 970 5.66 17.17 -7.48
CA ASN A 970 4.43 16.95 -8.24
C ASN A 970 4.42 17.86 -9.47
N PRO A 971 4.50 17.30 -10.70
CA PRO A 971 4.55 18.11 -11.92
C PRO A 971 3.24 18.89 -12.17
N ALA A 972 2.15 18.57 -11.46
CA ALA A 972 0.87 19.25 -11.57
C ALA A 972 0.70 20.49 -10.65
N ASP A 973 1.60 20.72 -9.68
CA ASP A 973 1.52 21.86 -8.75
C ASP A 973 1.64 23.22 -9.47
N LYS A 974 2.72 23.44 -10.25
CA LYS A 974 2.87 24.68 -11.04
C LYS A 974 1.65 24.95 -11.95
N PRO A 975 1.07 23.95 -12.65
CA PRO A 975 -0.23 24.07 -13.34
C PRO A 975 -1.46 24.34 -12.46
N SER A 976 -1.52 23.91 -11.19
CA SER A 976 -2.65 24.17 -10.29
C SER A 976 -2.65 25.60 -9.74
N ARG A 977 -1.46 26.24 -9.69
CA ARG A 977 -1.24 27.62 -9.22
C ARG A 977 -1.17 28.66 -10.34
N ARG A 978 -0.48 28.37 -11.45
CA ARG A 978 -0.20 29.34 -12.53
C ARG A 978 -1.13 29.15 -13.74
N LEU A 979 -1.77 30.24 -14.19
CA LEU A 979 -2.68 30.26 -15.34
C LEU A 979 -1.97 29.98 -16.67
N ALA A 980 -1.93 28.73 -17.10
CA ALA A 980 -1.71 28.40 -18.52
C ALA A 980 -3.03 28.57 -19.30
N LYS A 981 -2.98 29.18 -20.50
CA LYS A 981 -4.18 29.39 -21.35
C LYS A 981 -5.01 28.11 -21.51
N LYS A 982 -6.33 28.21 -21.33
CA LYS A 982 -7.28 27.15 -21.70
C LYS A 982 -7.06 26.72 -23.17
N LYS A 983 -6.49 25.54 -23.38
CA LYS A 983 -6.71 24.73 -24.59
C LYS A 983 -7.62 23.54 -24.29
N TRP A 984 -8.76 23.83 -23.68
CA TRP A 984 -9.98 23.04 -23.89
C TRP A 984 -10.75 23.72 -25.02
N VAL A 985 -10.58 23.21 -26.23
CA VAL A 985 -11.40 23.60 -27.39
C VAL A 985 -12.87 23.33 -27.08
N LYS A 986 -13.76 24.15 -27.63
CA LYS A 986 -15.22 24.10 -27.43
C LYS A 986 -15.74 22.67 -27.53
N SER A 987 -16.69 22.31 -26.66
CA SER A 987 -17.55 21.17 -26.90
C SER A 987 -18.37 21.41 -28.17
N HIS A 988 -18.46 20.38 -29.00
CA HIS A 988 -19.66 20.08 -29.76
C HIS A 988 -20.41 19.01 -28.96
#